data_AF-A0A2V6WBA1-F1
#
_entry.id   AF-A0A2V6WBA1-F1
#
_cell.length_a   1.000
_cell.length_b   1.000
_cell.length_c   1.000
_cell.angle_alpha   90.00
_cell.angle_beta   90.00
_cell.angle_gamma   90.00
#
_symmetry.space_group_name_H-M   'P 1'
#
loop_
_entity.id
_entity.type
_entity.pdbx_description
1 polymer ?
#
loop_
_entity_poly.entity_id
_entity_poly.type
_entity_poly.pdbx_seq_one_letter_code
_entity_poly.pdbx_strand_id
1 'polypeptide(L)'
;ALAHSDLVSIGMWRPREADKSVSGPLLKMSAQAVLAQTVGVEHVYLGLGAKTVPPSGRLRLVLDAADGAGIQQKVDEWRRALQQSREAWAQTAPSLAPLLDSVSVKSSGNRETIEFTVDRTFASNLERAVSELLASIFAGLGGGREPGARPSVRAERIDTEAIAFTPAVDAAGLAAYDAAAMFAEDVDQVHGPFGVRLGAMRVPSVSDSGPELDVEAFAGAVPNLAGGGERARLFVDSVMSITAQEVLRPEPCGRQRNGLASTFTDSGGRRLRATKTVRLLAGADPRTVGTIAGHVELRLPTRVETQRAARPTPGATLAAHGATVTITKVDGGDVQYQITGARDRVLAVRALNAAGQPLASEMKMSSDFLFGDGSTARVQYAGIADTIEATFVVSEQSLRWPFRLTDLSMTGGKPGMPLRPTTPDFRPYSVQALRRDVLLPNPFELSLEKAHVFFNTRLEFKLRSPMLPNFEHAFTVGRLAVKRIELKDGTALTPPTPQQTTVRFGGSPRDGLLTTSLYVFVDSKIPPESIKAVAGVLTMQFPRSIRTLRMDELFPGQRAETAGLAVTVTARGRRALTLQTGPGGERLLYVMLTDADLQPVMSFSPSVSEEQDGTWRFQLTPQGVAAHADVLVAGDLDRKEYPFRLELK
;
A
#
# COMPACT_ATOMS: atom_id res chain seq x y z
N ALA A 1 -4.56 -18.22 25.39
CA ALA A 1 -4.13 -17.69 26.70
C ALA A 1 -2.83 -16.85 26.65
N LEU A 2 -1.91 -17.07 25.69
CA LEU A 2 -0.60 -16.35 25.63
C LEU A 2 -0.70 -14.83 25.41
N ALA A 3 -1.64 -14.38 24.55
CA ALA A 3 -1.81 -12.97 24.19
C ALA A 3 -2.25 -12.05 25.34
N HIS A 4 -2.79 -12.59 26.44
CA HIS A 4 -3.26 -11.76 27.56
C HIS A 4 -2.13 -11.31 28.51
N SER A 5 -0.91 -11.84 28.36
CA SER A 5 0.26 -11.48 29.19
C SER A 5 1.30 -10.62 28.48
N ASP A 6 1.17 -10.41 27.17
CA ASP A 6 2.17 -9.73 26.33
C ASP A 6 1.62 -8.38 25.85
N LEU A 7 2.43 -7.33 25.89
CA LEU A 7 2.06 -5.97 25.50
C LEU A 7 1.96 -5.81 23.98
N VAL A 8 2.81 -6.55 23.25
CA VAL A 8 2.80 -6.66 21.80
C VAL A 8 3.07 -8.11 21.44
N SER A 9 2.27 -8.69 20.55
CA SER A 9 2.50 -10.06 20.08
C SER A 9 2.26 -10.18 18.59
N ILE A 10 3.11 -10.94 17.92
CA ILE A 10 2.95 -11.34 16.53
C ILE A 10 2.89 -12.86 16.51
N GLY A 11 1.72 -13.38 16.16
CA GLY A 11 1.51 -14.81 15.92
C GLY A 11 1.45 -15.06 14.43
N MET A 12 2.22 -16.03 13.96
CA MET A 12 2.22 -16.49 12.58
C MET A 12 1.80 -17.95 12.54
N TRP A 13 0.68 -18.18 11.87
CA TRP A 13 0.17 -19.52 11.61
C TRP A 13 0.69 -20.00 10.26
N ARG A 14 1.23 -21.22 10.23
CA ARG A 14 1.87 -21.84 9.06
C ARG A 14 2.95 -20.95 8.45
N PRO A 15 4.09 -20.74 9.15
CA PRO A 15 5.20 -19.92 8.69
C PRO A 15 5.64 -20.25 7.28
N ARG A 16 5.51 -21.52 6.85
CA ARG A 16 5.83 -22.01 5.49
C ARG A 16 5.17 -21.23 4.34
N GLU A 17 4.18 -20.37 4.62
CA GLU A 17 3.48 -19.54 3.63
C GLU A 17 3.82 -18.03 3.74
N ALA A 18 4.73 -17.63 4.64
CA ALA A 18 5.07 -16.22 4.90
C ALA A 18 5.75 -15.50 3.71
N ASP A 19 6.40 -16.25 2.81
CA ASP A 19 7.00 -15.73 1.58
C ASP A 19 5.97 -15.22 0.57
N LYS A 20 4.71 -15.65 0.70
CA LYS A 20 3.57 -15.18 -0.11
C LYS A 20 3.09 -13.79 0.31
N SER A 21 3.37 -13.37 1.55
CA SER A 21 2.87 -12.11 2.13
C SER A 21 3.82 -10.91 2.03
N VAL A 22 5.05 -11.09 1.52
CA VAL A 22 6.09 -10.04 1.51
C VAL A 22 6.51 -9.68 0.08
N SER A 23 6.39 -8.41 -0.30
CA SER A 23 6.48 -7.94 -1.69
C SER A 23 7.85 -7.38 -2.13
N GLY A 24 8.94 -7.63 -1.39
CA GLY A 24 10.30 -7.10 -1.66
C GLY A 24 11.42 -8.15 -1.83
N PRO A 25 12.38 -8.02 -2.78
CA PRO A 25 13.38 -9.06 -3.10
C PRO A 25 14.34 -9.40 -1.97
N LEU A 26 14.87 -8.37 -1.30
CA LEU A 26 15.72 -8.49 -0.10
C LEU A 26 14.96 -9.09 1.09
N LEU A 27 13.68 -8.76 1.22
CA LEU A 27 12.81 -9.25 2.29
C LEU A 27 12.36 -10.70 2.04
N LYS A 28 12.25 -11.15 0.78
CA LYS A 28 11.98 -12.57 0.47
C LYS A 28 13.22 -13.45 0.62
N MET A 29 14.43 -12.99 0.34
CA MET A 29 15.63 -13.79 0.61
C MET A 29 15.83 -14.01 2.12
N SER A 30 15.59 -12.98 2.93
CA SER A 30 15.60 -13.09 4.38
C SER A 30 14.44 -13.95 4.90
N ALA A 31 13.22 -13.82 4.34
CA ALA A 31 12.12 -14.74 4.64
C ALA A 31 12.46 -16.18 4.24
N GLN A 32 13.05 -16.44 3.07
CA GLN A 32 13.43 -17.79 2.63
C GLN A 32 14.54 -18.41 3.49
N ALA A 33 15.51 -17.62 3.97
CA ALA A 33 16.51 -18.09 4.93
C ALA A 33 15.88 -18.46 6.29
N VAL A 34 14.89 -17.68 6.76
CA VAL A 34 14.09 -17.99 7.95
C VAL A 34 13.19 -19.22 7.73
N LEU A 35 12.66 -19.41 6.52
CA LEU A 35 11.81 -20.55 6.14
C LEU A 35 12.58 -21.87 6.03
N ALA A 36 13.82 -21.82 5.53
CA ALA A 36 14.71 -22.99 5.50
C ALA A 36 15.06 -23.48 6.93
N GLN A 37 15.09 -22.57 7.90
CA GLN A 37 15.35 -22.90 9.30
C GLN A 37 14.11 -23.40 10.06
N THR A 38 12.89 -23.04 9.62
CA THR A 38 11.60 -23.36 10.28
C THR A 38 10.87 -24.60 9.72
N VAL A 39 11.53 -25.44 8.93
CA VAL A 39 10.97 -26.74 8.47
C VAL A 39 10.55 -27.59 9.66
N GLY A 40 9.23 -27.73 9.84
CA GLY A 40 8.60 -28.57 10.88
C GLY A 40 7.69 -27.79 11.84
N VAL A 41 7.80 -26.45 11.83
CA VAL A 41 7.05 -25.55 12.71
C VAL A 41 5.70 -25.17 12.08
N GLU A 42 4.61 -25.45 12.78
CA GLU A 42 3.24 -25.07 12.41
C GLU A 42 2.85 -23.69 12.93
N HIS A 43 3.27 -23.32 14.15
CA HIS A 43 3.00 -22.00 14.72
C HIS A 43 4.27 -21.37 15.25
N VAL A 44 4.48 -20.12 14.88
CA VAL A 44 5.52 -19.27 15.47
C VAL A 44 4.81 -18.11 16.16
N TYR A 45 5.05 -17.95 17.44
CA TYR A 45 4.54 -16.83 18.22
C TYR A 45 5.70 -16.07 18.82
N LEU A 46 5.76 -14.77 18.54
CA LEU A 46 6.69 -13.84 19.16
C LEU A 46 5.89 -12.87 20.02
N GLY A 47 6.08 -12.93 21.34
CA GLY A 47 5.45 -12.03 22.31
C GLY A 47 6.49 -11.19 23.03
N LEU A 48 6.22 -9.89 23.14
CA LEU A 48 6.94 -8.97 24.01
C LEU A 48 6.06 -8.65 25.22
N GLY A 49 6.40 -9.21 26.38
CA GLY A 49 5.74 -8.95 27.65
C GLY A 49 6.58 -8.07 28.57
N ALA A 50 5.93 -7.43 29.53
CA ALA A 50 6.60 -6.78 30.64
C ALA A 50 6.20 -7.49 31.94
N LYS A 51 7.19 -7.88 32.75
CA LYS A 51 6.97 -8.40 34.10
C LYS A 51 7.07 -7.23 35.06
N THR A 52 6.07 -7.05 35.92
CA THR A 52 6.01 -5.90 36.84
C THR A 52 6.93 -6.07 38.05
N VAL A 53 7.24 -7.32 38.47
CA VAL A 53 8.09 -7.59 39.64
C VAL A 53 8.94 -8.88 39.45
N PRO A 54 10.29 -8.78 39.50
CA PRO A 54 11.06 -7.54 39.31
C PRO A 54 10.80 -6.95 37.90
N PRO A 55 10.90 -5.62 37.71
CA PRO A 55 10.60 -4.98 36.43
C PRO A 55 11.60 -5.39 35.35
N SER A 56 11.16 -6.24 34.43
CA SER A 56 11.96 -6.74 33.31
C SER A 56 11.10 -6.91 32.05
N GLY A 57 11.66 -6.59 30.89
CA GLY A 57 11.07 -6.96 29.61
C GLY A 57 11.25 -8.46 29.35
N ARG A 58 10.37 -9.06 28.56
CA ARG A 58 10.39 -10.48 28.27
C ARG A 58 10.06 -10.68 26.81
N LEU A 59 11.05 -11.13 26.04
CA LEU A 59 10.83 -11.56 24.67
C LEU A 59 10.61 -13.07 24.68
N ARG A 60 9.52 -13.53 24.09
CA ARG A 60 9.13 -14.94 24.09
C ARG A 60 8.87 -15.40 22.68
N LEU A 61 9.61 -16.41 22.26
CA LEU A 61 9.40 -17.13 21.02
C LEU A 61 8.82 -18.50 21.36
N VAL A 62 7.60 -18.77 20.91
CA VAL A 62 6.98 -20.10 21.03
C VAL A 62 6.93 -20.71 19.64
N LEU A 63 7.38 -21.96 19.53
CA LEU A 63 7.40 -22.76 18.32
C LEU A 63 6.54 -23.99 18.58
N ASP A 64 5.45 -24.14 17.83
CA ASP A 64 4.66 -25.37 17.83
C ASP A 64 4.98 -26.15 16.56
N ALA A 65 5.38 -27.42 16.70
CA ALA A 65 5.77 -28.27 15.58
C ALA A 65 4.79 -29.42 15.33
N ALA A 66 4.73 -29.90 14.09
CA ALA A 66 3.99 -31.11 13.75
C ALA A 66 4.71 -32.39 14.26
N ASP A 67 6.05 -32.34 14.37
CA ASP A 67 6.91 -33.41 14.88
C ASP A 67 7.76 -32.89 16.05
N GLY A 68 7.46 -33.35 17.26
CA GLY A 68 8.13 -32.95 18.50
C GLY A 68 9.58 -33.41 18.60
N ALA A 69 9.95 -34.55 18.00
CA ALA A 69 11.31 -35.07 18.09
C ALA A 69 12.27 -34.31 17.17
N GLY A 70 11.83 -33.99 15.95
CA GLY A 70 12.63 -33.22 14.98
C GLY A 70 12.90 -31.78 15.41
N ILE A 71 11.97 -31.13 16.13
CA ILE A 71 12.20 -29.76 16.62
C ILE A 71 13.16 -29.72 17.81
N GLN A 72 13.12 -30.71 18.71
CA GLN A 72 14.08 -30.79 19.81
C GLN A 72 15.52 -30.96 19.33
N GLN A 73 15.74 -31.83 18.34
CA GLN A 73 17.07 -32.02 17.76
C GLN A 73 17.62 -30.73 17.13
N LYS A 74 16.79 -29.97 16.42
CA LYS A 74 17.16 -28.65 15.87
C LYS A 74 17.43 -27.61 16.94
N VAL A 75 16.62 -27.56 18.00
CA VAL A 75 16.82 -26.63 19.12
C VAL A 75 18.14 -26.95 19.86
N ASP A 76 18.49 -28.23 20.00
CA ASP A 76 19.77 -28.64 20.58
C ASP A 76 20.98 -28.37 19.67
N GLU A 77 20.81 -28.46 18.35
CA GLU A 77 21.82 -28.01 17.38
C GLU A 77 22.02 -26.49 17.43
N TRP A 78 20.93 -25.72 17.49
CA TRP A 78 21.00 -24.26 17.63
C TRP A 78 21.64 -23.86 18.95
N ARG A 79 21.31 -24.56 20.05
CA ARG A 79 21.93 -24.33 21.35
C ARG A 79 23.44 -24.56 21.32
N ARG A 80 23.89 -25.63 20.66
CA ARG A 80 25.32 -25.92 20.49
C ARG A 80 26.01 -24.90 19.59
N ALA A 81 25.39 -24.49 18.49
CA ALA A 81 25.91 -23.44 17.60
C ALA A 81 25.98 -22.07 18.28
N LEU A 82 24.98 -21.72 19.10
CA LEU A 82 24.95 -20.51 19.92
C LEU A 82 26.03 -20.53 21.00
N GLN A 83 26.29 -21.69 21.64
CA GLN A 83 27.38 -21.82 22.61
C GLN A 83 28.77 -21.71 21.97
N GLN A 84 28.98 -22.30 20.79
CA GLN A 84 30.26 -22.22 20.08
C GLN A 84 30.54 -20.82 19.48
N SER A 85 29.50 -20.10 19.08
CA SER A 85 29.65 -18.75 18.53
C SER A 85 29.74 -17.66 19.62
N ARG A 86 29.47 -17.99 20.88
CA ARG A 86 29.46 -17.04 22.02
C ARG A 86 30.76 -16.25 22.16
N GLU A 87 31.92 -16.90 21.98
CA GLU A 87 33.23 -16.24 22.05
C GLU A 87 33.48 -15.31 20.86
N ALA A 88 32.99 -15.67 19.67
CA ALA A 88 33.11 -14.84 18.47
C ALA A 88 32.21 -13.60 18.53
N TRP A 89 30.97 -13.75 19.03
CA TRP A 89 30.03 -12.64 19.21
C TRP A 89 30.42 -11.70 20.35
N ALA A 90 31.01 -12.20 21.43
CA ALA A 90 31.54 -11.34 22.50
C ALA A 90 32.64 -10.38 22.00
N GLN A 91 33.40 -10.77 20.97
CA GLN A 91 34.45 -9.95 20.37
C GLN A 91 33.93 -9.00 19.28
N THR A 92 32.89 -9.38 18.53
CA THR A 92 32.36 -8.59 17.40
C THR A 92 31.15 -7.72 17.74
N ALA A 93 30.32 -8.13 18.70
CA ALA A 93 29.14 -7.40 19.16
C ALA A 93 28.91 -7.64 20.67
N PRO A 94 29.75 -7.05 21.55
CA PRO A 94 29.72 -7.28 22.99
C PRO A 94 28.39 -6.91 23.66
N SER A 95 27.57 -6.08 23.01
CA SER A 95 26.21 -5.71 23.45
C SER A 95 25.21 -6.90 23.45
N LEU A 96 25.49 -7.97 22.70
CA LEU A 96 24.63 -9.14 22.52
C LEU A 96 24.94 -10.30 23.49
N ALA A 97 26.11 -10.29 24.13
CA ALA A 97 26.54 -11.37 25.03
C ALA A 97 25.60 -11.58 26.25
N PRO A 98 25.09 -10.53 26.94
CA PRO A 98 24.15 -10.71 28.06
C PRO A 98 22.78 -11.29 27.63
N LEU A 99 22.41 -11.10 26.36
CA LEU A 99 21.17 -11.60 25.77
C LEU A 99 21.22 -13.13 25.68
N LEU A 100 22.38 -13.69 25.29
CA LEU A 100 22.66 -15.13 25.22
C LEU A 100 22.65 -15.80 26.60
N ASP A 101 22.99 -15.06 27.65
CA ASP A 101 23.02 -15.55 29.03
C ASP A 101 21.63 -15.60 29.66
N SER A 102 20.67 -14.85 29.11
CA SER A 102 19.28 -14.75 29.57
C SER A 102 18.32 -15.76 28.93
N VAL A 103 18.82 -16.63 28.05
CA VAL A 103 18.03 -17.58 27.26
C VAL A 103 17.58 -18.76 28.12
N SER A 104 16.28 -18.87 28.35
CA SER A 104 15.67 -20.07 28.93
C SER A 104 14.82 -20.77 27.88
N VAL A 105 15.00 -22.09 27.74
CA VAL A 105 14.22 -22.91 26.81
C VAL A 105 13.37 -23.86 27.65
N LYS A 106 12.06 -23.87 27.40
CA LYS A 106 11.08 -24.75 28.04
C LYS A 106 10.39 -25.59 26.98
N SER A 107 10.53 -26.90 27.10
CA SER A 107 9.97 -27.88 26.18
C SER A 107 8.72 -28.53 26.79
N SER A 108 7.63 -28.62 26.03
CA SER A 108 6.38 -29.24 26.45
C SER A 108 5.70 -29.95 25.27
N GLY A 109 6.05 -31.22 25.06
CA GLY A 109 5.53 -32.00 23.93
C GLY A 109 6.00 -31.42 22.59
N ASN A 110 5.05 -31.08 21.73
CA ASN A 110 5.33 -30.48 20.41
C ASN A 110 5.53 -28.96 20.46
N ARG A 111 5.57 -28.36 21.66
CA ARG A 111 5.74 -26.93 21.87
C ARG A 111 7.08 -26.64 22.54
N GLU A 112 7.88 -25.83 21.88
CA GLU A 112 9.12 -25.27 22.40
C GLU A 112 8.93 -23.78 22.70
N THR A 113 9.32 -23.35 23.89
CA THR A 113 9.22 -21.94 24.31
C THR A 113 10.59 -21.42 24.69
N ILE A 114 11.11 -20.47 23.92
CA ILE A 114 12.36 -19.77 24.17
C ILE A 114 12.02 -18.40 24.76
N GLU A 115 12.44 -18.16 25.99
CA GLU A 115 12.22 -16.90 26.72
C GLU A 115 13.56 -16.19 26.93
N PHE A 116 13.64 -14.93 26.52
CA PHE A 116 14.73 -14.01 26.80
C PHE A 116 14.26 -13.01 27.85
N THR A 117 15.08 -12.82 28.89
CA THR A 117 14.78 -11.84 29.94
C THR A 117 15.59 -10.57 29.69
N VAL A 118 14.88 -9.47 29.45
CA VAL A 118 15.45 -8.14 29.16
C VAL A 118 15.54 -7.38 30.47
N ASP A 119 16.75 -7.21 31.00
CA ASP A 119 16.99 -6.35 32.16
C ASP A 119 17.03 -4.84 31.78
N ARG A 120 17.04 -3.96 32.79
CA ARG A 120 17.04 -2.50 32.58
C ARG A 120 18.29 -1.98 31.84
N THR A 121 19.42 -2.66 31.98
CA THR A 121 20.70 -2.35 31.32
C THR A 121 20.72 -2.75 29.85
N PHE A 122 19.93 -3.77 29.48
CA PHE A 122 19.78 -4.25 28.12
C PHE A 122 18.74 -3.44 27.32
N ALA A 123 17.69 -2.91 27.96
CA ALA A 123 16.71 -2.03 27.30
C ALA A 123 17.35 -0.78 26.67
N SER A 124 18.42 -0.24 27.28
CA SER A 124 19.20 0.88 26.72
C SER A 124 20.13 0.49 25.55
N ASN A 125 20.40 -0.80 25.34
CA ASN A 125 21.31 -1.30 24.31
C ASN A 125 20.59 -2.08 23.19
N LEU A 126 19.29 -2.37 23.33
CA LEU A 126 18.49 -3.13 22.37
C LEU A 126 18.43 -2.47 20.98
N GLU A 127 18.38 -1.14 20.91
CA GLU A 127 18.47 -0.40 19.63
C GLU A 127 19.84 -0.55 18.97
N ARG A 128 20.93 -0.59 19.75
CA ARG A 128 22.28 -0.81 19.25
C ARG A 128 22.45 -2.25 18.77
N ALA A 129 21.89 -3.23 19.48
CA ALA A 129 21.83 -4.64 19.09
C ALA A 129 21.03 -4.88 17.79
N VAL A 130 19.86 -4.26 17.63
CA VAL A 130 19.07 -4.34 16.38
C VAL A 130 19.78 -3.64 15.22
N SER A 131 20.42 -2.50 15.48
CA SER A 131 21.20 -1.77 14.47
C SER A 131 22.49 -2.50 14.06
N GLU A 132 23.17 -3.16 14.99
CA GLU A 132 24.36 -4.00 14.74
C GLU A 132 23.97 -5.28 14.00
N LEU A 133 22.84 -5.91 14.36
CA LEU A 133 22.26 -7.06 13.66
C LEU A 133 21.90 -6.68 12.22
N LEU A 134 21.18 -5.58 12.01
CA LEU A 134 20.83 -5.10 10.66
C LEU A 134 22.08 -4.68 9.87
N ALA A 135 23.04 -4.00 10.49
CA ALA A 135 24.31 -3.66 9.84
C ALA A 135 25.11 -4.92 9.44
N SER A 136 25.10 -5.97 10.26
CA SER A 136 25.77 -7.25 9.94
C SER A 136 25.08 -8.03 8.82
N ILE A 137 23.76 -7.89 8.70
CA ILE A 137 22.95 -8.48 7.62
C ILE A 137 23.16 -7.73 6.29
N PHE A 138 23.25 -6.39 6.32
CA PHE A 138 23.46 -5.56 5.12
C PHE A 138 24.92 -5.40 4.70
N ALA A 139 25.88 -5.68 5.58
CA ALA A 139 27.29 -5.86 5.24
C ALA A 139 27.60 -7.27 4.71
N GLY A 140 26.57 -8.12 4.54
CA GLY A 140 26.71 -9.57 4.39
C GLY A 140 27.72 -10.01 3.34
N LEU A 141 28.39 -11.14 3.62
CA LEU A 141 28.93 -12.04 2.59
C LEU A 141 29.77 -11.31 1.51
N GLY A 142 30.88 -10.71 1.92
CA GLY A 142 31.90 -10.19 1.01
C GLY A 142 32.31 -8.75 1.30
N GLY A 143 32.92 -8.50 2.46
CA GLY A 143 33.44 -7.18 2.78
C GLY A 143 33.84 -7.06 4.24
N GLY A 144 34.89 -7.78 4.64
CA GLY A 144 35.57 -7.47 5.89
C GLY A 144 35.99 -6.00 5.87
N ARG A 145 35.49 -5.22 6.84
CA ARG A 145 35.98 -3.87 7.07
C ARG A 145 37.39 -4.02 7.64
N GLU A 146 38.43 -3.80 6.83
CA GLU A 146 39.76 -3.57 7.37
C GLU A 146 39.69 -2.35 8.30
N PRO A 147 40.20 -2.45 9.54
CA PRO A 147 40.27 -1.30 10.43
C PRO A 147 41.32 -0.33 9.89
N GLY A 148 40.87 0.74 9.24
CA GLY A 148 41.76 1.81 8.73
C GLY A 148 41.28 2.58 7.51
N ALA A 149 40.21 2.17 6.83
CA ALA A 149 39.73 2.88 5.64
C ALA A 149 39.08 4.24 6.00
N ARG A 150 39.68 5.34 5.54
CA ARG A 150 39.11 6.69 5.61
C ARG A 150 37.73 6.71 4.92
N PRO A 151 36.72 7.41 5.47
CA PRO A 151 35.41 7.51 4.85
C PRO A 151 35.55 8.08 3.44
N SER A 152 35.00 7.39 2.44
CA SER A 152 34.93 7.91 1.08
C SER A 152 34.08 9.18 1.10
N VAL A 153 34.67 10.29 0.66
CA VAL A 153 33.99 11.58 0.55
C VAL A 153 32.87 11.42 -0.48
N ARG A 154 31.63 11.28 -0.01
CA ARG A 154 30.45 11.32 -0.88
C ARG A 154 30.38 12.70 -1.52
N ALA A 155 30.01 12.74 -2.80
CA ALA A 155 29.78 13.99 -3.50
C ALA A 155 28.72 14.81 -2.76
N GLU A 156 29.04 16.06 -2.44
CA GLU A 156 28.14 16.95 -1.73
C GLU A 156 26.93 17.30 -2.61
N ARG A 157 25.72 17.20 -2.06
CA ARG A 157 24.48 17.62 -2.72
C ARG A 157 23.63 18.45 -1.77
N ILE A 158 23.27 19.64 -2.24
CA ILE A 158 22.44 20.60 -1.50
C ILE A 158 20.96 20.26 -1.68
N ASP A 159 20.20 20.35 -0.59
CA ASP A 159 18.75 20.31 -0.62
C ASP A 159 18.21 21.67 -1.09
N THR A 160 17.90 21.77 -2.39
CA THR A 160 17.34 22.98 -2.98
C THR A 160 15.89 23.25 -2.60
N GLU A 161 15.20 22.28 -1.98
CA GLU A 161 13.79 22.37 -1.58
C GLU A 161 13.58 22.44 -0.06
N ALA A 162 14.67 22.63 0.70
CA ALA A 162 14.64 22.67 2.16
C ALA A 162 13.54 23.62 2.68
N ILE A 163 12.66 23.09 3.55
CA ILE A 163 11.48 23.84 4.03
C ILE A 163 11.94 25.08 4.81
N ALA A 164 11.60 26.27 4.35
CA ALA A 164 11.83 27.49 5.12
C ALA A 164 10.74 27.65 6.18
N PHE A 165 11.13 27.86 7.43
CA PHE A 165 10.21 28.17 8.52
C PHE A 165 10.04 29.69 8.66
N THR A 166 8.81 30.14 8.81
CA THR A 166 8.48 31.55 9.00
C THR A 166 8.58 31.89 10.49
N PRO A 167 9.45 32.84 10.91
CA PRO A 167 9.72 33.11 12.33
C PRO A 167 8.49 33.46 13.17
N ALA A 168 7.56 34.24 12.58
CA ALA A 168 6.30 34.62 13.17
C ALA A 168 5.18 34.48 12.13
N VAL A 169 4.07 33.85 12.51
CA VAL A 169 2.90 33.62 11.67
C VAL A 169 1.68 34.16 12.41
N ASP A 170 0.93 35.03 11.75
CA ASP A 170 -0.39 35.46 12.23
C ASP A 170 -1.46 34.45 11.79
N ALA A 171 -2.14 33.86 12.77
CA ALA A 171 -3.23 32.92 12.54
C ALA A 171 -4.40 33.53 11.78
N ALA A 172 -4.69 34.82 11.98
CA ALA A 172 -5.76 35.53 11.29
C ALA A 172 -5.44 35.79 9.81
N GLY A 173 -4.15 35.83 9.47
CA GLY A 173 -3.64 36.06 8.11
C GLY A 173 -3.48 34.79 7.27
N LEU A 174 -3.94 33.62 7.71
CA LEU A 174 -3.88 32.40 6.91
C LEU A 174 -4.74 32.56 5.64
N ALA A 175 -4.10 32.39 4.48
CA ALA A 175 -4.79 32.45 3.21
C ALA A 175 -5.89 31.39 3.12
N ALA A 176 -7.04 31.77 2.57
CA ALA A 176 -8.11 30.82 2.31
C ALA A 176 -7.69 29.78 1.27
N TYR A 177 -8.31 28.61 1.29
CA TYR A 177 -8.10 27.61 0.24
C TYR A 177 -8.52 28.17 -1.12
N ASP A 178 -7.60 28.19 -2.07
CA ASP A 178 -7.86 28.62 -3.44
C ASP A 178 -8.14 27.41 -4.35
N ALA A 179 -9.43 27.17 -4.62
CA ALA A 179 -9.88 26.11 -5.53
C ALA A 179 -9.55 26.40 -7.02
N ALA A 180 -9.27 27.66 -7.37
CA ALA A 180 -8.90 28.06 -8.72
C ALA A 180 -7.39 27.86 -9.00
N ALA A 181 -6.57 27.67 -7.95
CA ALA A 181 -5.15 27.45 -8.11
C ALA A 181 -4.84 26.26 -9.03
N MET A 182 -3.73 26.36 -9.77
CA MET A 182 -3.30 25.31 -10.70
C MET A 182 -3.10 24.00 -9.93
N PHE A 183 -3.73 22.92 -10.38
CA PHE A 183 -3.75 21.61 -9.72
C PHE A 183 -4.44 21.57 -8.34
N ALA A 184 -5.16 22.61 -7.92
CA ALA A 184 -6.03 22.50 -6.75
C ALA A 184 -7.15 21.48 -7.01
N GLU A 185 -7.58 20.84 -5.92
CA GLU A 185 -8.66 19.89 -5.92
C GLU A 185 -9.98 20.64 -5.84
N ASP A 186 -10.98 20.19 -6.60
CA ASP A 186 -12.32 20.78 -6.51
C ASP A 186 -12.94 20.41 -5.15
N VAL A 187 -13.51 21.36 -4.43
CA VAL A 187 -14.05 21.18 -3.08
C VAL A 187 -15.49 21.68 -2.98
N ASP A 188 -16.27 21.13 -2.05
CA ASP A 188 -17.68 21.50 -1.87
C ASP A 188 -17.83 22.68 -0.91
N GLN A 189 -16.91 22.81 0.05
CA GLN A 189 -16.90 23.87 1.01
C GLN A 189 -15.47 24.35 1.27
N VAL A 190 -15.30 25.66 1.35
CA VAL A 190 -14.05 26.29 1.82
C VAL A 190 -14.33 26.96 3.15
N HIS A 191 -13.48 26.71 4.14
CA HIS A 191 -13.55 27.38 5.43
C HIS A 191 -12.13 27.66 5.94
N GLY A 192 -11.70 28.93 5.83
CA GLY A 192 -10.31 29.31 6.09
C GLY A 192 -9.35 28.63 5.11
N PRO A 193 -8.19 28.12 5.56
CA PRO A 193 -7.18 27.53 4.67
C PRO A 193 -7.53 26.13 4.16
N PHE A 194 -8.70 25.59 4.54
CA PHE A 194 -9.11 24.24 4.23
C PHE A 194 -10.30 24.21 3.26
N GLY A 195 -10.19 23.37 2.24
CA GLY A 195 -11.30 22.94 1.39
C GLY A 195 -11.70 21.51 1.75
N VAL A 196 -13.00 21.23 1.89
CA VAL A 196 -13.53 19.92 2.29
C VAL A 196 -14.55 19.44 1.26
N ARG A 197 -14.60 18.12 1.02
CA ARG A 197 -15.57 17.50 0.12
C ARG A 197 -15.90 16.06 0.52
N LEU A 198 -17.02 15.55 0.00
CA LEU A 198 -17.24 14.11 -0.09
C LEU A 198 -16.44 13.56 -1.28
N GLY A 199 -15.49 12.66 -1.01
CA GLY A 199 -14.62 12.05 -2.00
C GLY A 199 -15.20 10.80 -2.64
N ALA A 200 -15.74 9.89 -1.81
CA ALA A 200 -16.34 8.64 -2.26
C ALA A 200 -17.36 8.08 -1.27
N MET A 201 -18.23 7.22 -1.78
CA MET A 201 -19.10 6.33 -1.03
C MET A 201 -18.84 4.89 -1.49
N ARG A 202 -18.83 3.93 -0.55
CA ARG A 202 -18.56 2.52 -0.82
C ARG A 202 -19.51 1.60 -0.07
N VAL A 203 -19.80 0.45 -0.67
CA VAL A 203 -20.31 -0.71 0.07
C VAL A 203 -19.12 -1.31 0.81
N PRO A 204 -19.21 -1.52 2.13
CA PRO A 204 -18.10 -2.09 2.89
C PRO A 204 -17.77 -3.50 2.43
N SER A 205 -16.51 -3.89 2.59
CA SER A 205 -16.06 -5.28 2.42
C SER A 205 -16.46 -6.20 3.59
N VAL A 206 -17.00 -5.63 4.67
CA VAL A 206 -17.42 -6.35 5.89
C VAL A 206 -18.94 -6.35 5.98
N SER A 207 -19.55 -7.53 6.09
CA SER A 207 -21.01 -7.76 6.07
C SER A 207 -21.80 -7.01 7.14
N ASP A 208 -21.15 -6.67 8.25
CA ASP A 208 -21.81 -6.17 9.46
C ASP A 208 -21.76 -4.64 9.59
N SER A 209 -21.41 -3.93 8.51
CA SER A 209 -21.40 -2.46 8.43
C SER A 209 -22.34 -1.95 7.35
N GLY A 210 -22.91 -0.76 7.57
CA GLY A 210 -23.51 0.02 6.49
C GLY A 210 -22.45 0.64 5.58
N PRO A 211 -22.88 1.47 4.61
CA PRO A 211 -22.00 2.16 3.68
C PRO A 211 -20.81 2.87 4.35
N GLU A 212 -19.68 2.95 3.65
CA GLU A 212 -18.54 3.76 4.05
C GLU A 212 -18.49 5.07 3.23
N LEU A 213 -18.16 6.19 3.89
CA LEU A 213 -18.02 7.50 3.28
C LEU A 213 -16.57 7.98 3.45
N ASP A 214 -15.92 8.41 2.38
CA ASP A 214 -14.62 9.07 2.41
C ASP A 214 -14.81 10.58 2.36
N VAL A 215 -14.55 11.26 3.48
CA VAL A 215 -14.49 12.72 3.55
C VAL A 215 -13.04 13.16 3.32
N GLU A 216 -12.83 14.05 2.37
CA GLU A 216 -11.51 14.55 2.01
C GLU A 216 -11.37 16.02 2.39
N ALA A 217 -10.21 16.38 2.92
CA ALA A 217 -9.87 17.77 3.19
C ALA A 217 -8.50 18.11 2.59
N PHE A 218 -8.38 19.31 2.07
CA PHE A 218 -7.23 19.82 1.35
C PHE A 218 -6.80 21.16 1.94
N ALA A 219 -5.50 21.40 1.98
CA ALA A 219 -4.94 22.71 2.27
C ALA A 219 -3.82 23.04 1.28
N GLY A 220 -3.67 24.32 0.98
CA GLY A 220 -2.48 24.84 0.31
C GLY A 220 -1.25 24.80 1.23
N ALA A 221 -0.25 25.61 0.91
CA ALA A 221 0.92 25.76 1.76
C ALA A 221 0.55 26.53 3.04
N VAL A 222 0.45 25.80 4.16
CA VAL A 222 0.28 26.41 5.48
C VAL A 222 1.68 26.62 6.11
N PRO A 223 2.01 27.83 6.58
CA PRO A 223 3.31 28.11 7.19
C PRO A 223 3.62 27.17 8.36
N ASN A 224 4.90 26.78 8.47
CA ASN A 224 5.45 25.96 9.56
C ASN A 224 4.85 24.54 9.74
N LEU A 225 3.99 24.08 8.82
CA LEU A 225 3.56 22.68 8.75
C LEU A 225 4.52 21.89 7.83
N ALA A 226 5.70 21.55 8.36
CA ALA A 226 6.68 20.74 7.64
C ALA A 226 6.45 19.23 7.87
N GLY A 227 6.21 18.46 6.80
CA GLY A 227 6.55 17.04 6.72
C GLY A 227 5.84 16.02 7.64
N GLY A 228 4.68 16.33 8.22
CA GLY A 228 3.93 15.34 9.01
C GLY A 228 2.64 15.89 9.61
N GLY A 229 1.52 15.29 9.24
CA GLY A 229 0.17 15.81 9.50
C GLY A 229 -0.35 15.82 10.91
N GLU A 230 0.44 15.51 11.94
CA GLU A 230 -0.14 15.35 13.29
C GLU A 230 -0.63 16.67 13.89
N ARG A 231 -0.23 17.80 13.28
CA ARG A 231 -0.67 19.14 13.64
C ARG A 231 -1.95 19.56 12.94
N ALA A 232 -2.36 18.90 11.85
CA ALA A 232 -3.61 19.18 11.14
C ALA A 232 -4.45 17.91 11.07
N ARG A 233 -5.67 17.95 11.63
CA ARG A 233 -6.50 16.76 11.83
C ARG A 233 -7.90 17.00 11.30
N LEU A 234 -8.42 16.03 10.54
CA LEU A 234 -9.78 16.01 10.02
C LEU A 234 -10.66 15.10 10.90
N PHE A 235 -11.75 15.66 11.41
CA PHE A 235 -12.78 14.95 12.15
C PHE A 235 -14.10 14.98 11.40
N VAL A 236 -14.84 13.88 11.49
CA VAL A 236 -16.25 13.80 11.10
C VAL A 236 -17.03 13.53 12.37
N ASP A 237 -17.86 14.49 12.76
CA ASP A 237 -18.56 14.47 14.04
C ASP A 237 -19.92 13.79 13.92
N SER A 238 -20.59 13.96 12.79
CA SER A 238 -21.97 13.51 12.59
C SER A 238 -22.28 13.29 11.11
N VAL A 239 -23.10 12.28 10.83
CA VAL A 239 -23.70 12.05 9.51
C VAL A 239 -25.20 11.88 9.69
N MET A 240 -25.97 12.85 9.21
CA MET A 240 -27.43 12.83 9.31
C MET A 240 -28.05 12.36 8.01
N SER A 241 -29.13 11.58 8.10
CA SER A 241 -30.01 11.29 6.98
C SER A 241 -30.80 12.53 6.55
N ILE A 242 -31.45 12.47 5.39
CA ILE A 242 -32.43 13.46 4.91
C ILE A 242 -33.64 13.62 5.85
N THR A 243 -33.90 12.62 6.70
CA THR A 243 -34.92 12.65 7.76
C THR A 243 -34.37 13.15 9.10
N ALA A 244 -33.15 13.70 9.12
CA ALA A 244 -32.44 14.19 10.30
C ALA A 244 -32.15 13.13 11.37
N GLN A 245 -32.02 11.86 10.97
CA GLN A 245 -31.58 10.77 11.86
C GLN A 245 -30.06 10.60 11.78
N GLU A 246 -29.39 10.46 12.93
CA GLU A 246 -27.95 10.15 12.97
C GLU A 246 -27.72 8.73 12.44
N VAL A 247 -26.86 8.62 11.43
CA VAL A 247 -26.50 7.36 10.78
C VAL A 247 -25.02 7.02 10.90
N LEU A 248 -24.19 7.87 11.54
CA LEU A 248 -22.80 7.53 11.85
C LEU A 248 -22.75 6.39 12.87
N ARG A 249 -22.00 5.33 12.54
CA ARG A 249 -21.87 4.18 13.45
C ARG A 249 -20.98 4.52 14.65
N PRO A 250 -21.39 4.21 15.89
CA PRO A 250 -20.50 4.27 17.04
C PRO A 250 -19.53 3.08 17.02
N GLU A 251 -18.23 3.34 17.15
CA GLU A 251 -17.19 2.30 17.15
C GLU A 251 -16.29 2.46 18.39
N PRO A 252 -16.50 1.65 19.46
CA PRO A 252 -15.76 1.82 20.72
C PRO A 252 -14.30 1.33 20.63
N CYS A 253 -14.00 0.36 19.75
CA CYS A 253 -12.66 -0.21 19.58
C CYS A 253 -12.23 -0.26 18.10
N GLY A 254 -10.92 -0.33 17.84
CA GLY A 254 -10.35 -0.41 16.49
C GLY A 254 -9.44 0.76 16.14
N ARG A 255 -8.55 0.55 15.15
CA ARG A 255 -7.59 1.57 14.68
C ARG A 255 -8.21 2.60 13.74
N GLN A 256 -9.29 2.25 13.07
CA GLN A 256 -9.98 3.09 12.07
C GLN A 256 -11.34 3.58 12.55
N ARG A 257 -11.52 3.72 13.87
CA ARG A 257 -12.80 4.15 14.45
C ARG A 257 -13.27 5.47 13.87
N ASN A 258 -14.57 5.59 13.66
CA ASN A 258 -15.22 6.84 13.24
C ASN A 258 -14.77 8.05 14.08
N GLY A 259 -14.73 7.93 15.40
CA GLY A 259 -14.36 9.03 16.31
C GLY A 259 -12.87 9.41 16.34
N LEU A 260 -11.99 8.72 15.62
CA LEU A 260 -10.57 9.10 15.50
C LEU A 260 -10.36 10.07 14.34
N ALA A 261 -9.52 11.08 14.54
CA ALA A 261 -9.12 11.98 13.47
C ALA A 261 -8.33 11.27 12.36
N SER A 262 -8.42 11.80 11.14
CA SER A 262 -7.45 11.54 10.09
C SER A 262 -6.40 12.66 10.05
N THR A 263 -5.17 12.29 9.70
CA THR A 263 -3.98 13.15 9.74
C THR A 263 -3.69 13.66 8.33
N PHE A 264 -3.34 14.93 8.18
CA PHE A 264 -3.04 15.53 6.87
C PHE A 264 -1.64 15.16 6.37
N THR A 265 -1.53 14.37 5.31
CA THR A 265 -0.24 14.05 4.71
C THR A 265 0.14 15.03 3.60
N ASP A 266 1.44 15.21 3.38
CA ASP A 266 1.94 15.93 2.20
C ASP A 266 1.57 15.17 0.93
N SER A 267 0.93 15.87 -0.01
CA SER A 267 0.51 15.33 -1.31
C SER A 267 1.38 15.85 -2.47
N GLY A 268 2.53 16.44 -2.17
CA GLY A 268 3.46 17.06 -3.13
C GLY A 268 3.26 18.57 -3.25
N GLY A 269 4.36 19.29 -3.49
CA GLY A 269 4.33 20.74 -3.71
C GLY A 269 3.84 21.56 -2.51
N ARG A 270 4.10 21.09 -1.28
CA ARG A 270 3.66 21.72 -0.01
C ARG A 270 2.14 21.80 0.17
N ARG A 271 1.41 20.86 -0.43
CA ARG A 271 -0.04 20.75 -0.27
C ARG A 271 -0.35 19.61 0.69
N LEU A 272 -1.41 19.79 1.45
CA LEU A 272 -1.79 18.82 2.46
C LEU A 272 -3.13 18.20 2.08
N ARG A 273 -3.25 16.88 2.29
CA ARG A 273 -4.48 16.12 2.11
C ARG A 273 -4.73 15.21 3.30
N ALA A 274 -5.97 15.18 3.78
CA ALA A 274 -6.46 14.15 4.68
C ALA A 274 -7.66 13.45 4.04
N THR A 275 -7.75 12.13 4.24
CA THR A 275 -8.93 11.35 3.91
C THR A 275 -9.42 10.67 5.18
N LYS A 276 -10.67 10.93 5.58
CA LYS A 276 -11.33 10.29 6.70
C LYS A 276 -12.44 9.39 6.19
N THR A 277 -12.23 8.09 6.29
CA THR A 277 -13.28 7.10 6.06
C THR A 277 -14.12 6.98 7.33
N VAL A 278 -15.45 7.07 7.17
CA VAL A 278 -16.43 6.80 8.22
C VAL A 278 -17.40 5.70 7.79
N ARG A 279 -17.85 4.91 8.74
CA ARG A 279 -18.83 3.83 8.53
C ARG A 279 -20.20 4.22 9.04
N LEU A 280 -21.23 3.90 8.28
CA LEU A 280 -22.61 4.13 8.69
C LEU A 280 -23.20 2.91 9.40
N LEU A 281 -24.33 3.12 10.09
CA LEU A 281 -25.12 2.06 10.71
C LEU A 281 -25.52 0.99 9.67
N ALA A 282 -25.60 -0.27 10.11
CA ALA A 282 -26.12 -1.34 9.26
C ALA A 282 -27.54 -1.01 8.77
N GLY A 283 -27.80 -1.21 7.47
CA GLY A 283 -29.07 -0.85 6.85
C GLY A 283 -29.22 0.62 6.45
N ALA A 284 -28.25 1.50 6.74
CA ALA A 284 -28.27 2.86 6.21
C ALA A 284 -28.21 2.86 4.67
N ASP A 285 -29.11 3.59 4.03
CA ASP A 285 -29.18 3.73 2.57
C ASP A 285 -28.34 4.95 2.12
N PRO A 286 -27.32 4.79 1.27
CA PRO A 286 -26.53 5.89 0.73
C PRO A 286 -27.35 7.04 0.13
N ARG A 287 -28.52 6.75 -0.45
CA ARG A 287 -29.40 7.76 -1.05
C ARG A 287 -30.06 8.68 -0.03
N THR A 288 -30.15 8.21 1.20
CA THR A 288 -30.81 8.93 2.29
C THR A 288 -29.82 9.71 3.15
N VAL A 289 -28.52 9.68 2.85
CA VAL A 289 -27.55 10.54 3.54
C VAL A 289 -27.83 11.99 3.15
N GLY A 290 -28.06 12.85 4.14
CA GLY A 290 -28.46 14.23 3.94
C GLY A 290 -27.32 15.22 4.20
N THR A 291 -26.69 15.15 5.38
CA THR A 291 -25.64 16.09 5.75
C THR A 291 -24.48 15.42 6.46
N ILE A 292 -23.25 15.85 6.15
CA ILE A 292 -22.04 15.41 6.86
C ILE A 292 -21.45 16.62 7.57
N ALA A 293 -21.31 16.55 8.90
CA ALA A 293 -20.75 17.61 9.71
C ALA A 293 -19.46 17.16 10.38
N GLY A 294 -18.52 18.08 10.50
CA GLY A 294 -17.24 17.81 11.13
C GLY A 294 -16.43 19.08 11.31
N HIS A 295 -15.13 18.90 11.58
CA HIS A 295 -14.22 20.02 11.72
C HIS A 295 -12.79 19.64 11.36
N VAL A 296 -12.02 20.65 10.98
CA VAL A 296 -10.56 20.55 10.87
C VAL A 296 -9.93 21.26 12.05
N GLU A 297 -9.04 20.57 12.76
CA GLU A 297 -8.20 21.16 13.80
C GLU A 297 -6.79 21.41 13.27
N LEU A 298 -6.23 22.58 13.57
CA LEU A 298 -4.84 22.92 13.29
C LEU A 298 -4.15 23.40 14.58
N ARG A 299 -3.03 22.77 14.93
CA ARG A 299 -2.07 23.27 15.91
C ARG A 299 -0.96 24.03 15.17
N LEU A 300 -1.21 25.31 14.89
CA LEU A 300 -0.32 26.17 14.10
C LEU A 300 0.86 26.66 14.95
N PRO A 301 2.12 26.38 14.56
CA PRO A 301 3.28 27.05 15.15
C PRO A 301 3.30 28.53 14.74
N THR A 302 2.94 29.42 15.66
CA THR A 302 2.87 30.88 15.43
C THR A 302 4.21 31.56 15.61
N ARG A 303 5.11 30.96 16.41
CA ARG A 303 6.48 31.44 16.55
C ARG A 303 7.43 30.26 16.61
N VAL A 304 8.52 30.35 15.86
CA VAL A 304 9.57 29.33 15.82
C VAL A 304 10.92 29.94 16.17
N GLU A 305 11.79 29.10 16.70
CA GLU A 305 13.16 29.45 17.04
C GLU A 305 14.07 28.35 16.53
N THR A 306 15.26 28.72 16.07
CA THR A 306 16.20 27.76 15.52
C THR A 306 17.51 27.83 16.29
N GLN A 307 17.94 26.70 16.84
CA GLN A 307 19.23 26.55 17.49
C GLN A 307 20.20 25.79 16.60
N ARG A 308 21.48 26.11 16.74
CA ARG A 308 22.56 25.54 15.92
C ARG A 308 23.68 25.03 16.80
N ALA A 309 24.20 23.85 16.47
CA ALA A 309 25.44 23.31 17.01
C ALA A 309 26.46 23.24 15.88
N ALA A 310 27.47 24.12 15.93
CA ALA A 310 28.60 24.08 15.00
C ALA A 310 29.56 22.97 15.42
N ARG A 311 30.03 22.18 14.46
CA ARG A 311 30.90 21.00 14.62
C ARG A 311 30.49 20.12 15.80
N PRO A 312 29.26 19.60 15.78
CA PRO A 312 28.70 18.91 16.94
C PRO A 312 29.47 17.62 17.24
N THR A 313 29.83 17.45 18.51
CA THR A 313 30.37 16.20 19.03
C THR A 313 29.24 15.32 19.59
N PRO A 314 29.41 13.99 19.63
CA PRO A 314 28.49 13.12 20.36
C PRO A 314 28.28 13.60 21.81
N GLY A 315 27.03 13.72 22.22
CA GLY A 315 26.60 14.30 23.50
C GLY A 315 26.20 15.78 23.43
N ALA A 316 26.44 16.47 22.30
CA ALA A 316 25.96 17.84 22.11
C ALA A 316 24.42 17.88 22.16
N THR A 317 23.87 18.90 22.83
CA THR A 317 22.42 19.05 23.00
C THR A 317 21.95 20.39 22.46
N LEU A 318 20.77 20.37 21.82
CA LEU A 318 19.99 21.54 21.47
C LEU A 318 18.69 21.44 22.24
N ALA A 319 18.49 22.31 23.22
CA ALA A 319 17.35 22.24 24.14
C ALA A 319 16.60 23.56 24.14
N ALA A 320 15.30 23.49 23.86
CA ALA A 320 14.41 24.64 23.86
C ALA A 320 12.98 24.18 24.13
N HIS A 321 12.19 25.02 24.81
CA HIS A 321 10.73 24.86 24.95
C HIS A 321 10.29 23.47 25.44
N GLY A 322 11.08 22.87 26.35
CA GLY A 322 10.79 21.57 26.96
C GLY A 322 11.17 20.35 26.10
N ALA A 323 11.76 20.56 24.92
CA ALA A 323 12.28 19.50 24.06
C ALA A 323 13.81 19.55 23.99
N THR A 324 14.44 18.39 23.99
CA THR A 324 15.90 18.26 23.92
C THR A 324 16.29 17.33 22.78
N VAL A 325 17.04 17.86 21.81
CA VAL A 325 17.69 17.11 20.74
C VAL A 325 19.12 16.81 21.16
N THR A 326 19.43 15.55 21.44
CA THR A 326 20.77 15.08 21.81
C THR A 326 21.41 14.40 20.61
N ILE A 327 22.54 14.89 20.16
CA ILE A 327 23.29 14.32 19.04
C ILE A 327 24.12 13.15 19.57
N THR A 328 23.86 11.94 19.08
CA THR A 328 24.49 10.71 19.57
C THR A 328 25.65 10.24 18.67
N LYS A 329 25.67 10.66 17.41
CA LYS A 329 26.76 10.38 16.46
C LYS A 329 26.81 11.42 15.34
N VAL A 330 28.02 11.84 14.97
CA VAL A 330 28.28 12.59 13.74
C VAL A 330 29.53 12.02 13.10
N ASP A 331 29.40 11.45 11.90
CA ASP A 331 30.50 10.85 11.14
C ASP A 331 30.32 11.18 9.65
N GLY A 332 30.98 12.25 9.20
CA GLY A 332 30.77 12.82 7.87
C GLY A 332 29.31 13.25 7.66
N GLY A 333 28.60 12.51 6.80
CA GLY A 333 27.17 12.72 6.52
C GLY A 333 26.23 11.84 7.37
N ASP A 334 26.73 10.94 8.20
CA ASP A 334 25.92 10.06 9.07
C ASP A 334 25.68 10.75 10.43
N VAL A 335 24.46 11.25 10.62
CA VAL A 335 24.04 11.96 11.84
C VAL A 335 23.00 11.13 12.58
N GLN A 336 23.23 10.89 13.87
CA GLN A 336 22.26 10.26 14.78
C GLN A 336 21.91 11.22 15.90
N TYR A 337 20.63 11.28 16.24
CA TYR A 337 20.14 12.09 17.35
C TYR A 337 18.95 11.43 18.05
N GLN A 338 18.68 11.90 19.26
CA GLN A 338 17.54 11.54 20.09
C GLN A 338 16.77 12.81 20.44
N ILE A 339 15.44 12.73 20.40
CA ILE A 339 14.53 13.78 20.84
C ILE A 339 13.84 13.29 22.11
N THR A 340 13.93 14.06 23.18
CA THR A 340 13.31 13.76 24.48
C THR A 340 12.50 14.96 24.97
N GLY A 341 11.56 14.72 25.91
CA GLY A 341 10.65 15.76 26.41
C GLY A 341 9.51 16.06 25.45
N ALA A 342 9.19 17.34 25.26
CA ALA A 342 8.08 17.83 24.43
C ALA A 342 8.37 17.66 22.92
N ARG A 343 8.48 16.43 22.44
CA ARG A 343 8.89 16.08 21.06
C ARG A 343 8.11 16.84 19.99
N ASP A 344 6.82 17.05 20.18
CA ASP A 344 5.98 17.75 19.21
C ASP A 344 6.45 19.19 18.98
N ARG A 345 7.19 19.79 19.92
CA ARG A 345 7.83 21.11 19.77
C ARG A 345 9.01 21.12 18.81
N VAL A 346 9.54 19.99 18.35
CA VAL A 346 10.63 19.95 17.35
C VAL A 346 10.04 19.83 15.95
N LEU A 347 10.17 20.88 15.12
CA LEU A 347 9.65 20.90 13.74
C LEU A 347 10.57 20.20 12.74
N ALA A 348 11.88 20.41 12.86
CA ALA A 348 12.87 19.80 11.99
C ALA A 348 14.25 19.78 12.61
N VAL A 349 15.05 18.80 12.18
CA VAL A 349 16.50 18.72 12.42
C VAL A 349 17.19 18.56 11.08
N ARG A 350 18.20 19.38 10.80
CA ARG A 350 18.95 19.41 9.52
C ARG A 350 20.44 19.47 9.75
N ALA A 351 21.19 19.00 8.75
CA ALA A 351 22.63 19.20 8.66
C ALA A 351 22.94 20.24 7.58
N LEU A 352 23.87 21.13 7.88
CA LEU A 352 24.40 22.15 6.98
C LEU A 352 25.87 21.84 6.66
N ASN A 353 26.31 22.14 5.45
CA ASN A 353 27.72 22.13 5.07
C ASN A 353 28.47 23.33 5.69
N ALA A 354 29.79 23.41 5.48
CA ALA A 354 30.61 24.52 5.98
C ALA A 354 30.24 25.90 5.38
N ALA A 355 29.53 25.93 4.26
CA ALA A 355 28.98 27.15 3.66
C ALA A 355 27.59 27.53 4.22
N GLY A 356 27.06 26.78 5.20
CA GLY A 356 25.75 27.00 5.80
C GLY A 356 24.57 26.57 4.92
N GLN A 357 24.82 25.77 3.88
CA GLN A 357 23.79 25.27 2.96
C GLN A 357 23.23 23.92 3.45
N PRO A 358 21.91 23.69 3.34
CA PRO A 358 21.30 22.44 3.79
C PRO A 358 21.71 21.26 2.92
N LEU A 359 22.17 20.17 3.54
CA LEU A 359 22.53 18.95 2.84
C LEU A 359 21.30 18.11 2.50
N ALA A 360 21.28 17.53 1.30
CA ALA A 360 20.23 16.59 0.88
C ALA A 360 20.29 15.29 1.70
N SER A 361 19.16 14.86 2.25
CA SER A 361 19.03 13.57 2.93
C SER A 361 18.81 12.44 1.92
N GLU A 362 19.66 11.42 1.94
CA GLU A 362 19.51 10.22 1.09
C GLU A 362 18.69 9.14 1.78
N MET A 363 18.82 9.04 3.10
CA MET A 363 18.10 8.07 3.92
C MET A 363 17.83 8.65 5.30
N LYS A 364 16.59 8.53 5.78
CA LYS A 364 16.18 8.89 7.13
C LYS A 364 15.44 7.72 7.76
N MET A 365 15.89 7.31 8.94
CA MET A 365 15.23 6.32 9.78
C MET A 365 14.92 6.97 11.12
N SER A 366 13.73 6.77 11.65
CA SER A 366 13.37 7.22 12.99
C SER A 366 12.47 6.20 13.68
N SER A 367 12.64 6.04 14.99
CA SER A 367 11.82 5.18 15.84
C SER A 367 11.50 5.89 17.14
N ASP A 368 10.32 5.59 17.67
CA ASP A 368 9.96 5.98 19.03
C ASP A 368 10.64 5.04 20.02
N PHE A 369 10.93 5.53 21.22
CA PHE A 369 11.51 4.68 22.26
C PHE A 369 10.54 3.57 22.64
N LEU A 370 11.07 2.36 22.82
CA LEU A 370 10.29 1.21 23.29
C LEU A 370 9.77 1.39 24.72
N PHE A 371 10.47 2.20 25.53
CA PHE A 371 10.09 2.56 26.90
C PHE A 371 10.47 4.03 27.18
N GLY A 372 9.54 4.80 27.74
CA GLY A 372 9.74 6.24 28.04
C GLY A 372 9.35 7.18 26.90
N ASP A 373 9.40 8.48 27.18
CA ASP A 373 8.99 9.52 26.22
C ASP A 373 10.19 9.99 25.39
N GLY A 374 10.19 9.68 24.10
CA GLY A 374 11.18 10.17 23.15
C GLY A 374 11.26 9.38 21.84
N SER A 375 12.15 9.80 20.96
CA SER A 375 12.40 9.15 19.67
C SER A 375 13.86 9.27 19.29
N THR A 376 14.42 8.26 18.61
CA THR A 376 15.71 8.37 17.94
C THR A 376 15.53 8.53 16.43
N ALA A 377 16.48 9.21 15.80
CA ALA A 377 16.57 9.27 14.35
C ALA A 377 18.03 9.17 13.89
N ARG A 378 18.21 8.54 12.74
CA ARG A 378 19.45 8.46 11.97
C ARG A 378 19.18 9.01 10.58
N VAL A 379 20.01 9.95 10.14
CA VAL A 379 19.92 10.56 8.82
C VAL A 379 21.27 10.46 8.13
N GLN A 380 21.27 9.97 6.89
CA GLN A 380 22.43 10.00 6.01
C GLN A 380 22.28 11.16 5.03
N TYR A 381 23.23 12.08 5.07
CA TYR A 381 23.33 13.25 4.22
C TYR A 381 24.37 13.05 3.11
N ALA A 382 24.10 13.63 1.95
CA ALA A 382 25.04 13.68 0.83
C ALA A 382 26.05 14.83 1.03
N GLY A 383 27.08 14.61 1.86
CA GLY A 383 28.11 15.61 2.18
C GLY A 383 28.63 15.45 3.60
N ILE A 384 29.38 16.45 4.10
CA ILE A 384 29.89 16.49 5.47
C ILE A 384 29.06 17.47 6.28
N ALA A 385 28.44 16.99 7.37
CA ALA A 385 27.69 17.83 8.30
C ALA A 385 28.66 18.67 9.14
N ASP A 386 28.77 19.97 8.85
CA ASP A 386 29.55 20.91 9.65
C ASP A 386 28.71 21.51 10.79
N THR A 387 27.42 21.81 10.53
CA THR A 387 26.51 22.36 11.53
C THR A 387 25.22 21.55 11.59
N ILE A 388 24.72 21.25 12.79
CA ILE A 388 23.38 20.69 12.99
C ILE A 388 22.46 21.81 13.47
N GLU A 389 21.31 21.92 12.82
CA GLU A 389 20.28 22.91 13.10
C GLU A 389 18.99 22.22 13.53
N ALA A 390 18.40 22.65 14.65
CA ALA A 390 17.09 22.20 15.11
C ALA A 390 16.13 23.39 15.24
N THR A 391 14.96 23.29 14.61
CA THR A 391 13.89 24.30 14.69
C THR A 391 12.82 23.85 15.68
N PHE A 392 12.55 24.70 16.65
CA PHE A 392 11.61 24.49 17.74
C PHE A 392 10.39 25.42 17.65
N VAL A 393 9.26 24.95 18.16
CA VAL A 393 8.03 25.74 18.33
C VAL A 393 8.08 26.48 19.65
N VAL A 394 8.14 27.81 19.59
CA VAL A 394 8.08 28.69 20.76
C VAL A 394 6.63 28.80 21.24
N SER A 395 5.72 29.16 20.33
CA SER A 395 4.29 29.27 20.61
C SER A 395 3.48 28.61 19.52
N GLU A 396 2.34 28.06 19.92
CA GLU A 396 1.37 27.45 19.03
C GLU A 396 -0.03 27.93 19.36
N GLN A 397 -0.87 28.00 18.33
CA GLN A 397 -2.28 28.32 18.46
C GLN A 397 -3.11 27.16 17.91
N SER A 398 -4.07 26.70 18.70
CA SER A 398 -5.05 25.72 18.24
C SER A 398 -6.21 26.44 17.59
N LEU A 399 -6.49 26.09 16.34
CA LEU A 399 -7.54 26.67 15.52
C LEU A 399 -8.47 25.55 15.06
N ARG A 400 -9.76 25.85 14.96
CA ARG A 400 -10.79 24.89 14.57
C ARG A 400 -11.71 25.52 13.54
N TRP A 401 -11.88 24.85 12.40
CA TRP A 401 -12.82 25.27 11.36
C TRP A 401 -13.88 24.18 11.18
N PRO A 402 -15.15 24.47 11.53
CA PRO A 402 -16.24 23.54 11.29
C PRO A 402 -16.59 23.49 9.78
N PHE A 403 -17.12 22.36 9.34
CA PHE A 403 -17.68 22.19 8.00
C PHE A 403 -19.02 21.45 8.07
N ARG A 404 -19.86 21.70 7.07
CA ARG A 404 -21.13 21.01 6.84
C ARG A 404 -21.33 20.83 5.33
N LEU A 405 -21.21 19.58 4.89
CA LEU A 405 -21.49 19.19 3.51
C LEU A 405 -22.98 18.87 3.37
N THR A 406 -23.65 19.49 2.41
CA THR A 406 -25.07 19.30 2.09
C THR A 406 -25.29 18.81 0.66
N ASP A 407 -24.34 19.04 -0.23
CA ASP A 407 -24.34 18.45 -1.57
C ASP A 407 -23.48 17.18 -1.58
N LEU A 408 -24.15 16.03 -1.66
CA LEU A 408 -23.51 14.70 -1.68
C LEU A 408 -23.62 14.04 -3.07
N SER A 409 -23.95 14.82 -4.10
CA SER A 409 -24.17 14.32 -5.45
C SER A 409 -22.88 13.82 -6.14
N MET A 410 -21.71 14.14 -5.57
CA MET A 410 -20.37 13.82 -6.09
C MET A 410 -20.13 14.33 -7.52
N THR A 411 -20.86 15.38 -7.91
CA THR A 411 -20.85 15.97 -9.25
C THR A 411 -19.78 17.05 -9.44
N GLY A 412 -19.10 17.51 -8.39
CA GLY A 412 -18.07 18.53 -8.54
C GLY A 412 -16.79 17.97 -9.17
N GLY A 413 -16.50 18.39 -10.38
CA GLY A 413 -15.24 18.18 -11.08
C GLY A 413 -15.12 19.16 -12.24
N LYS A 414 -13.93 19.70 -12.51
CA LYS A 414 -13.68 20.48 -13.73
C LYS A 414 -14.18 19.68 -14.95
N PRO A 415 -15.00 20.27 -15.84
CA PRO A 415 -15.47 19.58 -17.03
C PRO A 415 -14.24 19.05 -17.77
N GLY A 416 -14.21 17.73 -17.99
CA GLY A 416 -13.14 17.11 -18.77
C GLY A 416 -13.03 17.80 -20.14
N MET A 417 -11.85 17.73 -20.76
CA MET A 417 -11.72 18.22 -22.13
C MET A 417 -12.83 17.58 -22.99
N PRO A 418 -13.54 18.36 -23.83
CA PRO A 418 -14.58 17.84 -24.69
C PRO A 418 -13.94 16.95 -25.76
N LEU A 419 -13.81 15.67 -25.44
CA LEU A 419 -13.54 14.62 -26.39
C LEU A 419 -14.88 13.97 -26.67
N ARG A 420 -15.34 14.00 -27.92
CA ARG A 420 -16.58 13.31 -28.32
C ARG A 420 -16.40 11.82 -28.04
N PRO A 421 -17.10 11.22 -27.06
CA PRO A 421 -16.99 9.80 -26.86
C PRO A 421 -17.82 9.15 -27.96
N THR A 422 -17.16 8.42 -28.85
CA THR A 422 -17.86 7.54 -29.77
C THR A 422 -18.18 6.26 -29.02
N THR A 423 -19.46 6.04 -28.72
CA THR A 423 -19.92 4.75 -28.22
C THR A 423 -19.53 3.67 -29.23
N PRO A 424 -18.75 2.65 -28.84
CA PRO A 424 -18.44 1.57 -29.74
C PRO A 424 -19.71 0.84 -30.19
N ASP A 425 -19.79 0.50 -31.48
CA ASP A 425 -20.90 -0.28 -32.02
C ASP A 425 -20.74 -1.77 -31.66
N PHE A 426 -21.31 -2.15 -30.53
CA PHE A 426 -21.34 -3.55 -30.09
C PHE A 426 -22.46 -4.30 -30.79
N ARG A 427 -22.13 -5.41 -31.46
CA ARG A 427 -23.09 -6.24 -32.20
C ARG A 427 -22.90 -7.74 -31.94
N PRO A 428 -23.96 -8.55 -32.01
CA PRO A 428 -23.84 -10.00 -31.93
C PRO A 428 -22.84 -10.56 -32.95
N TYR A 429 -21.96 -11.44 -32.49
CA TYR A 429 -20.97 -12.11 -33.31
C TYR A 429 -20.72 -13.52 -32.77
N SER A 430 -21.01 -14.55 -33.56
CA SER A 430 -20.92 -15.95 -33.15
C SER A 430 -19.70 -16.65 -33.73
N VAL A 431 -19.38 -17.86 -33.24
CA VAL A 431 -18.32 -18.68 -33.83
C VAL A 431 -18.64 -19.08 -35.28
N GLN A 432 -19.93 -19.19 -35.63
CA GLN A 432 -20.35 -19.44 -37.02
C GLN A 432 -20.05 -18.24 -37.92
N ALA A 433 -20.28 -17.02 -37.43
CA ALA A 433 -19.93 -15.79 -38.14
C ALA A 433 -18.41 -15.70 -38.34
N LEU A 434 -17.61 -16.02 -37.31
CA LEU A 434 -16.15 -16.08 -37.42
C LEU A 434 -15.68 -17.01 -38.54
N ARG A 435 -16.25 -18.21 -38.65
CA ARG A 435 -15.87 -19.18 -39.70
C ARG A 435 -16.23 -18.71 -41.12
N ARG A 436 -17.25 -17.88 -41.24
CA ARG A 436 -17.67 -17.31 -42.52
C ARG A 436 -16.76 -16.14 -42.91
N ASP A 437 -16.45 -15.28 -41.95
CA ASP A 437 -15.76 -14.02 -42.20
C ASP A 437 -14.23 -14.20 -42.22
N VAL A 438 -13.71 -15.22 -41.52
CA VAL A 438 -12.28 -15.54 -41.49
C VAL A 438 -12.05 -16.98 -41.97
N LEU A 439 -11.38 -17.11 -43.12
CA LEU A 439 -11.13 -18.39 -43.78
C LEU A 439 -9.99 -19.20 -43.13
N LEU A 440 -9.19 -18.59 -42.26
CA LEU A 440 -8.10 -19.26 -41.54
C LEU A 440 -8.66 -20.14 -40.40
N PRO A 441 -8.25 -21.42 -40.29
CA PRO A 441 -8.70 -22.29 -39.20
C PRO A 441 -8.32 -21.79 -37.80
N ASN A 442 -7.16 -21.13 -37.69
CA ASN A 442 -6.65 -20.48 -36.50
C ASN A 442 -6.43 -19.00 -36.79
N PRO A 443 -7.43 -18.13 -36.52
CA PRO A 443 -7.34 -16.72 -36.84
C PRO A 443 -6.49 -15.92 -35.84
N PHE A 444 -6.08 -16.53 -34.72
CA PHE A 444 -5.34 -15.87 -33.65
C PHE A 444 -3.87 -16.30 -33.68
N GLU A 445 -2.97 -15.32 -33.68
CA GLU A 445 -1.51 -15.55 -33.58
C GLU A 445 -1.08 -15.36 -32.14
N LEU A 446 -0.63 -16.42 -31.48
CA LEU A 446 -0.07 -16.37 -30.14
C LEU A 446 1.43 -16.67 -30.21
N SER A 447 2.26 -15.74 -29.74
CA SER A 447 3.70 -15.94 -29.56
C SER A 447 4.06 -15.84 -28.08
N LEU A 448 5.09 -16.60 -27.67
CA LEU A 448 5.75 -16.45 -26.38
C LEU A 448 6.97 -15.56 -26.62
N GLU A 449 6.92 -14.33 -26.14
CA GLU A 449 7.95 -13.33 -26.42
C GLU A 449 9.14 -13.50 -25.47
N LYS A 450 8.86 -13.60 -24.17
CA LYS A 450 9.89 -13.63 -23.12
C LYS A 450 9.43 -14.44 -21.93
N ALA A 451 10.42 -14.99 -21.22
CA ALA A 451 10.26 -15.51 -19.88
C ALA A 451 11.25 -14.81 -18.95
N HIS A 452 10.79 -14.34 -17.80
CA HIS A 452 11.62 -13.67 -16.81
C HIS A 452 11.33 -14.22 -15.42
N VAL A 453 12.36 -14.30 -14.59
CA VAL A 453 12.19 -14.69 -13.19
C VAL A 453 12.30 -13.46 -12.32
N PHE A 454 11.19 -13.11 -11.67
CA PHE A 454 11.14 -12.07 -10.65
C PHE A 454 10.19 -12.54 -9.55
N PHE A 455 10.77 -13.15 -8.51
CA PHE A 455 10.10 -13.97 -7.48
C PHE A 455 9.43 -15.26 -7.97
N ASN A 456 8.66 -15.18 -9.05
CA ASN A 456 8.01 -16.26 -9.77
C ASN A 456 8.45 -16.20 -11.25
N THR A 457 8.29 -17.27 -12.01
CA THR A 457 8.48 -17.22 -13.47
C THR A 457 7.29 -16.52 -14.11
N ARG A 458 7.54 -15.39 -14.77
CA ARG A 458 6.58 -14.64 -15.58
C ARG A 458 6.78 -14.99 -17.04
N LEU A 459 5.72 -15.50 -17.66
CA LEU A 459 5.66 -15.76 -19.10
C LEU A 459 4.93 -14.60 -19.77
N GLU A 460 5.58 -13.97 -20.75
CA GLU A 460 5.01 -12.88 -21.55
C GLU A 460 4.65 -13.40 -22.93
N PHE A 461 3.35 -13.34 -23.24
CA PHE A 461 2.82 -13.71 -24.54
C PHE A 461 2.37 -12.47 -25.30
N LYS A 462 2.48 -12.51 -26.61
CA LYS A 462 1.85 -11.54 -27.50
C LYS A 462 0.76 -12.26 -28.29
N LEU A 463 -0.46 -11.73 -28.20
CA LEU A 463 -1.61 -12.23 -28.92
C LEU A 463 -2.01 -11.21 -29.98
N ARG A 464 -2.18 -11.66 -31.22
CA ARG A 464 -2.72 -10.88 -32.33
C ARG A 464 -4.01 -11.51 -32.82
N SER A 465 -4.96 -10.65 -33.16
CA SER A 465 -6.28 -11.00 -33.67
C SER A 465 -6.59 -10.15 -34.89
N PRO A 466 -7.33 -10.69 -35.88
CA PRO A 466 -8.01 -9.84 -36.85
C PRO A 466 -8.95 -8.86 -36.13
N MET A 467 -9.33 -7.79 -36.83
CA MET A 467 -10.25 -6.79 -36.31
C MET A 467 -11.68 -7.34 -36.30
N LEU A 468 -11.96 -8.18 -35.30
CA LEU A 468 -13.27 -8.79 -35.09
C LEU A 468 -14.21 -7.82 -34.39
N PRO A 469 -15.53 -7.90 -34.63
CA PRO A 469 -16.51 -7.07 -33.93
C PRO A 469 -16.35 -7.18 -32.40
N ASN A 470 -16.51 -6.05 -31.71
CA ASN A 470 -16.48 -5.90 -30.26
C ASN A 470 -15.10 -6.03 -29.59
N PHE A 471 -14.10 -6.64 -30.25
CA PHE A 471 -12.87 -7.07 -29.57
C PHE A 471 -11.98 -5.93 -29.09
N GLU A 472 -12.01 -4.79 -29.77
CA GLU A 472 -11.19 -3.62 -29.44
C GLU A 472 -11.56 -2.97 -28.10
N HIS A 473 -12.85 -2.94 -27.78
CA HIS A 473 -13.37 -2.18 -26.64
C HIS A 473 -13.88 -3.06 -25.49
N ALA A 474 -14.11 -4.35 -25.74
CA ALA A 474 -14.60 -5.26 -24.72
C ALA A 474 -13.62 -5.38 -23.53
N PHE A 475 -14.16 -5.45 -22.32
CA PHE A 475 -13.38 -5.60 -21.09
C PHE A 475 -12.67 -6.95 -21.03
N THR A 476 -13.28 -7.99 -21.59
CA THR A 476 -12.65 -9.27 -21.86
C THR A 476 -13.27 -9.92 -23.09
N VAL A 477 -12.45 -10.67 -23.84
CA VAL A 477 -12.86 -11.42 -25.03
C VAL A 477 -12.46 -12.88 -24.95
N GLY A 478 -11.88 -13.30 -23.82
CA GLY A 478 -11.30 -14.63 -23.69
C GLY A 478 -10.35 -14.79 -22.52
N ARG A 479 -9.73 -15.96 -22.44
CA ARG A 479 -8.74 -16.32 -21.42
C ARG A 479 -7.62 -17.13 -22.04
N LEU A 480 -6.40 -16.86 -21.61
CA LEU A 480 -5.23 -17.69 -21.90
C LEU A 480 -4.90 -18.51 -20.66
N ALA A 481 -4.90 -19.83 -20.79
CA ALA A 481 -4.57 -20.75 -19.70
C ALA A 481 -3.31 -21.57 -20.06
N VAL A 482 -2.28 -21.48 -19.21
CA VAL A 482 -1.10 -22.34 -19.31
C VAL A 482 -1.37 -23.63 -18.53
N LYS A 483 -1.26 -24.77 -19.22
CA LYS A 483 -1.55 -26.09 -18.65
C LYS A 483 -0.29 -26.93 -18.43
N ARG A 484 0.76 -26.70 -19.22
CA ARG A 484 1.99 -27.49 -19.16
C ARG A 484 3.19 -26.66 -19.57
N ILE A 485 4.28 -26.78 -18.82
CA ILE A 485 5.58 -26.20 -19.14
C ILE A 485 6.57 -27.36 -19.24
N GLU A 486 7.21 -27.49 -20.38
CA GLU A 486 8.23 -28.52 -20.62
C GLU A 486 9.61 -27.90 -20.50
N LEU A 487 10.47 -28.57 -19.74
CA LEU A 487 11.85 -28.17 -19.56
C LEU A 487 12.78 -28.95 -20.51
N LYS A 488 13.97 -28.41 -20.75
CA LYS A 488 14.98 -29.00 -21.64
C LYS A 488 15.53 -30.33 -21.12
N ASP A 489 15.45 -30.56 -19.81
CA ASP A 489 15.86 -31.82 -19.16
C ASP A 489 14.82 -32.97 -19.33
N GLY A 490 13.70 -32.71 -20.00
CA GLY A 490 12.62 -33.68 -20.22
C GLY A 490 11.55 -33.68 -19.13
N THR A 491 11.71 -32.91 -18.06
CA THR A 491 10.66 -32.74 -17.05
C THR A 491 9.51 -31.87 -17.58
N ALA A 492 8.31 -32.14 -17.08
CA ALA A 492 7.11 -31.36 -17.40
C ALA A 492 6.42 -30.93 -16.13
N LEU A 493 6.16 -29.62 -16.02
CA LEU A 493 5.44 -29.02 -14.92
C LEU A 493 3.99 -28.81 -15.33
N THR A 494 3.08 -29.38 -14.55
CA THR A 494 1.64 -29.18 -14.67
C THR A 494 1.17 -28.44 -13.43
N PRO A 495 0.75 -27.16 -13.56
CA PRO A 495 0.20 -26.42 -12.43
C PRO A 495 -1.02 -27.14 -11.85
N PRO A 496 -1.17 -27.23 -10.51
CA PRO A 496 -2.34 -27.86 -9.88
C PRO A 496 -3.63 -27.12 -10.22
N THR A 497 -3.54 -25.80 -10.42
CA THR A 497 -4.60 -24.96 -10.99
C THR A 497 -4.03 -24.31 -12.26
N PRO A 498 -4.73 -24.36 -13.41
CA PRO A 498 -4.25 -23.70 -14.62
C PRO A 498 -3.98 -22.22 -14.31
N GLN A 499 -2.78 -21.75 -14.61
CA GLN A 499 -2.41 -20.34 -14.45
C GLN A 499 -3.02 -19.59 -15.64
N GLN A 500 -3.91 -18.62 -15.37
CA GLN A 500 -4.70 -17.97 -16.41
C GLN A 500 -4.56 -16.46 -16.38
N THR A 501 -4.83 -15.85 -17.52
CA THR A 501 -4.96 -14.39 -17.65
C THR A 501 -6.08 -14.06 -18.62
N THR A 502 -6.83 -13.00 -18.34
CA THR A 502 -7.93 -12.53 -19.19
C THR A 502 -7.38 -11.87 -20.44
N VAL A 503 -7.96 -12.19 -21.58
CA VAL A 503 -7.61 -11.56 -22.85
C VAL A 503 -8.43 -10.29 -23.01
N ARG A 504 -7.73 -9.19 -23.24
CA ARG A 504 -8.29 -7.89 -23.58
C ARG A 504 -7.39 -7.22 -24.61
N PHE A 505 -7.97 -6.74 -25.70
CA PHE A 505 -7.23 -5.97 -26.69
C PHE A 505 -7.25 -4.48 -26.34
N GLY A 506 -6.18 -3.79 -26.73
CA GLY A 506 -6.19 -2.34 -26.91
C GLY A 506 -6.48 -2.00 -28.38
N GLY A 507 -6.45 -0.70 -28.70
CA GLY A 507 -6.64 -0.22 -30.08
C GLY A 507 -5.70 -0.90 -31.09
N SER A 508 -6.07 -0.88 -32.36
CA SER A 508 -5.27 -1.48 -33.44
C SER A 508 -3.98 -0.69 -33.70
N PRO A 509 -2.81 -1.35 -33.81
CA PRO A 509 -1.62 -0.76 -34.39
C PRO A 509 -1.86 -0.45 -35.89
N ARG A 510 -0.90 0.25 -36.51
CA ARG A 510 -0.99 0.69 -37.92
C ARG A 510 -1.15 -0.45 -38.94
N ASP A 511 -0.91 -1.70 -38.53
CA ASP A 511 -1.04 -2.90 -39.35
C ASP A 511 -2.47 -3.47 -39.40
N GLY A 512 -3.43 -2.86 -38.69
CA GLY A 512 -4.84 -3.24 -38.71
C GLY A 512 -5.18 -4.51 -37.94
N LEU A 513 -4.26 -5.04 -37.11
CA LEU A 513 -4.47 -6.22 -36.28
C LEU A 513 -4.53 -5.87 -34.80
N LEU A 514 -5.58 -6.29 -34.10
CA LEU A 514 -5.66 -6.11 -32.66
C LEU A 514 -4.52 -6.86 -31.98
N THR A 515 -3.75 -6.19 -31.13
CA THR A 515 -2.57 -6.76 -30.48
C THR A 515 -2.62 -6.50 -28.98
N THR A 516 -2.28 -7.51 -28.18
CA THR A 516 -2.19 -7.37 -26.73
C THR A 516 -1.06 -8.21 -26.15
N SER A 517 -0.47 -7.73 -25.05
CA SER A 517 0.51 -8.46 -24.26
C SER A 517 -0.17 -9.09 -23.06
N LEU A 518 0.05 -10.38 -22.86
CA LEU A 518 -0.54 -11.17 -21.80
C LEU A 518 0.55 -11.69 -20.88
N TYR A 519 0.28 -11.70 -19.58
CA TYR A 519 1.23 -12.14 -18.56
C TYR A 519 0.63 -13.26 -17.74
N VAL A 520 1.36 -14.36 -17.63
CA VAL A 520 1.01 -15.50 -16.77
C VAL A 520 2.14 -15.71 -15.78
N PHE A 521 1.80 -15.73 -14.49
CA PHE A 521 2.73 -16.02 -13.42
C PHE A 521 2.65 -17.51 -13.10
N VAL A 522 3.80 -18.16 -13.00
CA VAL A 522 3.90 -19.56 -12.61
C VAL A 522 4.46 -19.60 -11.20
N ASP A 523 3.76 -20.28 -10.29
CA ASP A 523 4.14 -20.44 -8.87
C ASP A 523 5.34 -21.38 -8.68
N SER A 524 6.39 -21.16 -9.45
CA SER A 524 7.68 -21.85 -9.39
C SER A 524 8.76 -20.96 -10.00
N LYS A 525 9.98 -21.00 -9.45
CA LYS A 525 11.15 -20.31 -10.00
C LYS A 525 11.82 -21.22 -11.05
N ILE A 526 11.27 -21.22 -12.26
CA ILE A 526 11.82 -21.93 -13.41
C ILE A 526 12.78 -20.97 -14.14
N PRO A 527 14.08 -21.32 -14.27
CA PRO A 527 15.01 -20.52 -15.07
C PRO A 527 14.53 -20.41 -16.53
N PRO A 528 14.43 -19.20 -17.12
CA PRO A 528 13.89 -19.03 -18.48
C PRO A 528 14.59 -19.90 -19.52
N GLU A 529 15.90 -20.05 -19.42
CA GLU A 529 16.76 -20.84 -20.30
C GLU A 529 16.50 -22.35 -20.23
N SER A 530 15.90 -22.82 -19.13
CA SER A 530 15.53 -24.23 -18.95
C SER A 530 14.20 -24.57 -19.62
N ILE A 531 13.38 -23.58 -19.96
CA ILE A 531 12.08 -23.80 -20.61
C ILE A 531 12.32 -24.18 -22.07
N LYS A 532 11.79 -25.34 -22.46
CA LYS A 532 11.78 -25.83 -23.84
C LYS A 532 10.51 -25.39 -24.55
N ALA A 533 9.36 -25.64 -23.93
CA ALA A 533 8.07 -25.33 -24.53
C ALA A 533 7.00 -25.02 -23.48
N VAL A 534 5.99 -24.24 -23.87
CA VAL A 534 4.80 -23.96 -23.08
C VAL A 534 3.57 -24.38 -23.88
N ALA A 535 2.67 -25.12 -23.23
CA ALA A 535 1.43 -25.57 -23.82
C ALA A 535 0.22 -25.20 -22.95
N GLY A 536 -0.89 -24.94 -23.62
CA GLY A 536 -2.09 -24.43 -22.97
C GLY A 536 -3.27 -24.31 -23.92
N VAL A 537 -4.27 -23.54 -23.49
CA VAL A 537 -5.47 -23.27 -24.28
C VAL A 537 -5.77 -21.78 -24.25
N LEU A 538 -5.93 -21.19 -25.44
CA LEU A 538 -6.54 -19.89 -25.63
C LEU A 538 -8.05 -20.11 -25.84
N THR A 539 -8.88 -19.59 -24.95
CA THR A 539 -10.34 -19.65 -25.06
C THR A 539 -10.86 -18.29 -25.47
N MET A 540 -11.45 -18.19 -26.66
CA MET A 540 -12.05 -16.95 -27.15
C MET A 540 -13.57 -17.00 -27.02
N GLN A 541 -14.16 -15.86 -26.71
CA GLN A 541 -15.56 -15.70 -26.37
C GLN A 541 -16.26 -14.77 -27.38
N PHE A 542 -17.45 -15.16 -27.79
CA PHE A 542 -18.18 -14.54 -28.90
C PHE A 542 -19.65 -14.31 -28.48
N PRO A 543 -20.10 -13.05 -28.30
CA PRO A 543 -21.44 -12.78 -27.82
C PRO A 543 -22.49 -13.04 -28.90
N ARG A 544 -23.32 -14.06 -28.71
CA ARG A 544 -24.44 -14.39 -29.63
C ARG A 544 -25.61 -13.44 -29.50
N SER A 545 -25.75 -12.82 -28.35
CA SER A 545 -26.78 -11.84 -28.04
C SER A 545 -26.17 -10.80 -27.10
N ILE A 546 -26.55 -9.54 -27.27
CA ILE A 546 -26.11 -8.43 -26.42
C ILE A 546 -27.37 -7.78 -25.88
N ARG A 547 -27.38 -7.52 -24.58
CA ARG A 547 -28.42 -6.79 -23.88
C ARG A 547 -27.80 -5.60 -23.17
N THR A 548 -28.56 -4.53 -23.06
CA THR A 548 -28.16 -3.36 -22.28
C THR A 548 -28.89 -3.37 -20.95
N LEU A 549 -28.14 -3.25 -19.87
CA LEU A 549 -28.64 -3.04 -18.52
C LEU A 549 -28.43 -1.58 -18.16
N ARG A 550 -29.52 -0.81 -18.13
CA ARG A 550 -29.54 0.58 -17.69
C ARG A 550 -29.41 0.65 -16.17
N MET A 551 -28.48 1.43 -15.67
CA MET A 551 -28.35 1.79 -14.25
C MET A 551 -28.39 3.31 -14.12
N ASP A 552 -29.36 3.81 -13.37
CA ASP A 552 -29.54 5.24 -13.12
C ASP A 552 -28.98 5.64 -11.74
N GLU A 553 -28.48 6.85 -11.58
CA GLU A 553 -27.98 7.43 -10.31
C GLU A 553 -26.71 6.81 -9.71
N LEU A 554 -26.33 5.58 -10.07
CA LEU A 554 -25.04 4.95 -9.76
C LEU A 554 -24.63 4.98 -8.26
N PHE A 555 -25.57 4.92 -7.33
CA PHE A 555 -25.26 4.94 -5.90
C PHE A 555 -24.69 3.57 -5.44
N PRO A 556 -23.75 3.52 -4.49
CA PRO A 556 -23.26 2.26 -3.94
C PRO A 556 -24.40 1.41 -3.35
N GLY A 557 -24.39 0.11 -3.61
CA GLY A 557 -25.45 -0.81 -3.24
C GLY A 557 -26.53 -0.95 -4.32
N GLN A 558 -26.59 -0.07 -5.32
CA GLN A 558 -27.49 -0.24 -6.45
C GLN A 558 -27.16 -1.53 -7.19
N ARG A 559 -28.18 -2.39 -7.34
CA ARG A 559 -28.07 -3.65 -8.06
C ARG A 559 -29.07 -3.67 -9.21
N ALA A 560 -28.61 -4.13 -10.36
CA ALA A 560 -29.43 -4.36 -11.53
C ALA A 560 -29.06 -5.73 -12.14
N GLU A 561 -30.00 -6.40 -12.79
CA GLU A 561 -29.81 -7.75 -13.29
C GLU A 561 -30.38 -7.91 -14.70
N THR A 562 -29.63 -8.56 -15.59
CA THR A 562 -30.11 -8.97 -16.90
C THR A 562 -29.47 -10.28 -17.32
N ALA A 563 -30.22 -11.12 -18.02
CA ALA A 563 -29.76 -12.42 -18.51
C ALA A 563 -29.08 -13.29 -17.43
N GLY A 564 -29.51 -13.20 -16.17
CA GLY A 564 -28.93 -13.92 -15.03
C GLY A 564 -27.54 -13.43 -14.59
N LEU A 565 -27.11 -12.24 -15.02
CA LEU A 565 -25.94 -11.55 -14.48
C LEU A 565 -26.39 -10.36 -13.66
N ALA A 566 -26.09 -10.39 -12.36
CA ALA A 566 -26.29 -9.26 -11.47
C ALA A 566 -25.05 -8.36 -11.44
N VAL A 567 -25.27 -7.06 -11.62
CA VAL A 567 -24.26 -6.01 -11.56
C VAL A 567 -24.61 -5.09 -10.40
N THR A 568 -23.66 -4.86 -9.51
CA THR A 568 -23.81 -4.02 -8.32
C THR A 568 -22.80 -2.89 -8.33
N VAL A 569 -23.23 -1.65 -8.09
CA VAL A 569 -22.30 -0.56 -7.81
C VAL A 569 -21.75 -0.74 -6.41
N THR A 570 -20.45 -0.92 -6.26
CA THR A 570 -19.80 -1.13 -4.95
C THR A 570 -19.03 0.09 -4.47
N ALA A 571 -18.65 0.99 -5.36
CA ALA A 571 -18.10 2.28 -4.99
C ALA A 571 -18.42 3.34 -6.04
N ARG A 572 -18.69 4.56 -5.57
CA ARG A 572 -18.79 5.76 -6.40
C ARG A 572 -17.98 6.86 -5.74
N GLY A 573 -17.09 7.47 -6.49
CA GLY A 573 -16.42 8.71 -6.16
C GLY A 573 -16.47 9.66 -7.35
N ARG A 574 -15.89 10.85 -7.19
CA ARG A 574 -15.96 11.91 -8.22
C ARG A 574 -15.36 11.53 -9.57
N ARG A 575 -14.33 10.68 -9.56
CA ARG A 575 -13.61 10.19 -10.75
C ARG A 575 -13.41 8.68 -10.76
N ALA A 576 -14.21 7.97 -9.98
CA ALA A 576 -14.09 6.53 -9.82
C ALA A 576 -15.47 5.90 -9.70
N LEU A 577 -15.72 4.84 -10.46
CA LEU A 577 -16.91 4.01 -10.34
C LEU A 577 -16.45 2.56 -10.29
N THR A 578 -16.92 1.81 -9.30
CA THR A 578 -16.63 0.39 -9.18
C THR A 578 -17.92 -0.40 -9.31
N LEU A 579 -17.95 -1.28 -10.31
CA LEU A 579 -19.00 -2.26 -10.51
C LEU A 579 -18.47 -3.64 -10.08
N GLN A 580 -19.35 -4.44 -9.51
CA GLN A 580 -19.07 -5.81 -9.13
C GLN A 580 -20.13 -6.74 -9.70
N THR A 581 -19.72 -7.90 -10.16
CA THR A 581 -20.62 -9.00 -10.53
C THR A 581 -20.25 -10.25 -9.76
N GLY A 582 -21.19 -11.18 -9.62
CA GLY A 582 -20.88 -12.54 -9.18
C GLY A 582 -20.14 -13.35 -10.27
N PRO A 583 -20.16 -14.69 -10.15
CA PRO A 583 -19.65 -15.59 -11.19
C PRO A 583 -20.28 -15.30 -12.56
N GLY A 584 -19.48 -15.42 -13.62
CA GLY A 584 -19.92 -15.11 -14.98
C GLY A 584 -19.66 -13.66 -15.42
N GLY A 585 -18.83 -12.91 -14.68
CA GLY A 585 -18.48 -11.53 -14.99
C GLY A 585 -17.83 -11.32 -16.35
N GLU A 586 -17.29 -12.37 -16.98
CA GLU A 586 -16.80 -12.31 -18.37
C GLU A 586 -17.88 -11.92 -19.40
N ARG A 587 -19.17 -12.01 -19.02
CA ARG A 587 -20.30 -11.58 -19.84
C ARG A 587 -20.49 -10.07 -19.85
N LEU A 588 -19.88 -9.33 -18.93
CA LEU A 588 -19.91 -7.87 -18.93
C LEU A 588 -18.92 -7.36 -19.98
N LEU A 589 -19.45 -6.96 -21.14
CA LEU A 589 -18.66 -6.60 -22.32
C LEU A 589 -18.09 -5.21 -22.19
N TYR A 590 -18.92 -4.23 -21.80
CA TYR A 590 -18.54 -2.82 -21.78
C TYR A 590 -19.51 -2.02 -20.90
N VAL A 591 -19.09 -0.83 -20.49
CA VAL A 591 -19.93 0.12 -19.76
C VAL A 591 -19.82 1.48 -20.43
N MET A 592 -20.94 1.96 -20.95
CA MET A 592 -21.06 3.34 -21.40
C MET A 592 -21.56 4.18 -20.24
N LEU A 593 -20.82 5.24 -19.90
CA LEU A 593 -21.25 6.20 -18.90
C LEU A 593 -21.86 7.41 -19.60
N THR A 594 -22.93 7.96 -19.05
CA THR A 594 -23.52 9.22 -19.51
C THR A 594 -23.75 10.16 -18.34
N ASP A 595 -23.74 11.46 -18.61
CA ASP A 595 -24.14 12.48 -17.65
C ASP A 595 -25.67 12.57 -17.53
N ALA A 596 -26.16 13.53 -16.74
CA ALA A 596 -27.59 13.73 -16.50
C ALA A 596 -28.38 14.13 -17.76
N ASP A 597 -27.70 14.72 -18.75
CA ASP A 597 -28.28 15.12 -20.05
C ASP A 597 -28.14 14.01 -21.10
N LEU A 598 -27.80 12.79 -20.67
CA LEU A 598 -27.56 11.62 -21.50
C LEU A 598 -26.40 11.80 -22.49
N GLN A 599 -25.51 12.76 -22.27
CA GLN A 599 -24.31 12.90 -23.07
C GLN A 599 -23.26 11.90 -22.60
N PRO A 600 -22.54 11.25 -23.53
CA PRO A 600 -21.50 10.30 -23.16
C PRO A 600 -20.41 10.94 -22.29
N VAL A 601 -20.00 10.22 -21.24
CA VAL A 601 -18.88 10.57 -20.37
C VAL A 601 -17.74 9.61 -20.67
N MET A 602 -16.59 10.17 -21.05
CA MET A 602 -15.40 9.38 -21.28
C MET A 602 -14.98 8.63 -20.01
N SER A 603 -14.65 7.36 -20.14
CA SER A 603 -13.94 6.60 -19.11
C SER A 603 -12.72 5.94 -19.74
N PHE A 604 -11.60 6.01 -19.03
CA PHE A 604 -10.45 5.19 -19.40
C PHE A 604 -10.75 3.70 -19.20
N SER A 605 -9.96 2.87 -19.89
CA SER A 605 -9.99 1.42 -19.76
C SER A 605 -10.09 0.98 -18.31
N PRO A 606 -11.09 0.16 -17.93
CA PRO A 606 -11.21 -0.23 -16.53
C PRO A 606 -10.04 -1.10 -16.10
N SER A 607 -9.71 -1.04 -14.82
CA SER A 607 -9.02 -2.13 -14.16
C SER A 607 -10.04 -3.23 -13.88
N VAL A 608 -9.77 -4.45 -14.37
CA VAL A 608 -10.66 -5.61 -14.24
C VAL A 608 -9.92 -6.67 -13.46
N SER A 609 -10.56 -7.20 -12.42
CA SER A 609 -10.00 -8.24 -11.58
C SER A 609 -11.06 -9.28 -11.24
N GLU A 610 -10.66 -10.53 -11.18
CA GLU A 610 -11.47 -11.66 -10.71
C GLU A 610 -10.92 -12.10 -9.35
N GLU A 611 -11.79 -12.17 -8.35
CA GLU A 611 -11.46 -12.64 -7.01
C GLU A 611 -11.57 -14.17 -6.93
N GLN A 612 -11.01 -14.75 -5.87
CA GLN A 612 -10.92 -16.23 -5.72
C GLN A 612 -12.29 -16.91 -5.63
N ASP A 613 -13.32 -16.19 -5.20
CA ASP A 613 -14.71 -16.63 -5.11
C ASP A 613 -15.45 -16.55 -6.46
N GLY A 614 -14.78 -16.11 -7.53
CA GLY A 614 -15.35 -15.92 -8.86
C GLY A 614 -16.08 -14.58 -9.05
N THR A 615 -16.02 -13.70 -8.06
CA THR A 615 -16.52 -12.32 -8.15
C THR A 615 -15.65 -11.51 -9.10
N TRP A 616 -16.25 -10.69 -9.96
CA TRP A 616 -15.52 -9.78 -10.83
C TRP A 616 -15.70 -8.34 -10.39
N ARG A 617 -14.60 -7.57 -10.38
CA ARG A 617 -14.58 -6.15 -10.08
C ARG A 617 -14.09 -5.36 -11.29
N PHE A 618 -14.86 -4.34 -11.66
CA PHE A 618 -14.59 -3.42 -12.76
C PHE A 618 -14.45 -2.00 -12.21
N GLN A 619 -13.24 -1.46 -12.21
CA GLN A 619 -12.95 -0.11 -11.74
C GLN A 619 -12.79 0.83 -12.93
N LEU A 620 -13.77 1.70 -13.12
CA LEU A 620 -13.86 2.71 -14.16
C LEU A 620 -13.37 4.07 -13.63
N THR A 621 -12.76 4.87 -14.51
CA THR A 621 -12.20 6.18 -14.17
C THR A 621 -12.81 7.24 -15.09
N PRO A 622 -14.05 7.68 -14.83
CA PRO A 622 -14.72 8.70 -15.63
C PRO A 622 -13.95 10.03 -15.64
N GLN A 623 -13.96 10.70 -16.78
CA GLN A 623 -13.40 12.04 -17.02
C GLN A 623 -14.51 13.10 -17.03
N GLY A 624 -15.43 12.99 -16.07
CA GLY A 624 -16.62 13.82 -15.95
C GLY A 624 -17.60 13.20 -14.97
N VAL A 625 -18.78 13.81 -14.86
CA VAL A 625 -19.82 13.38 -13.94
C VAL A 625 -20.71 12.33 -14.60
N ALA A 626 -20.49 11.07 -14.26
CA ALA A 626 -21.40 10.00 -14.67
C ALA A 626 -22.66 9.98 -13.79
N ALA A 627 -23.82 10.09 -14.41
CA ALA A 627 -25.13 9.97 -13.77
C ALA A 627 -25.81 8.63 -14.11
N HIS A 628 -25.53 8.07 -15.29
CA HIS A 628 -26.06 6.78 -15.72
C HIS A 628 -24.95 5.88 -16.27
N ALA A 629 -25.21 4.57 -16.25
CA ALA A 629 -24.39 3.57 -16.89
C ALA A 629 -25.28 2.62 -17.72
N ASP A 630 -24.95 2.48 -18.99
CA ASP A 630 -25.46 1.44 -19.86
C ASP A 630 -24.43 0.29 -19.89
N VAL A 631 -24.73 -0.77 -19.14
CA VAL A 631 -23.88 -1.95 -19.02
C VAL A 631 -24.25 -2.93 -20.12
N LEU A 632 -23.34 -3.13 -21.07
CA LEU A 632 -23.51 -4.07 -22.16
C LEU A 632 -23.15 -5.48 -21.68
N VAL A 633 -24.12 -6.38 -21.71
CA VAL A 633 -24.00 -7.76 -21.22
C VAL A 633 -24.25 -8.73 -22.36
N ALA A 634 -23.35 -9.72 -22.51
CA ALA A 634 -23.58 -10.85 -23.38
C ALA A 634 -24.66 -11.76 -22.78
N GLY A 635 -25.80 -11.89 -23.48
CA GLY A 635 -26.85 -12.82 -23.09
C GLY A 635 -26.33 -14.25 -23.13
N ASP A 636 -25.71 -14.63 -24.24
CA ASP A 636 -25.06 -15.92 -24.43
C ASP A 636 -23.65 -15.72 -25.01
N LEU A 637 -22.68 -16.50 -24.54
CA LEU A 637 -21.31 -16.53 -25.04
C LEU A 637 -21.03 -17.87 -25.73
N ASP A 638 -20.79 -17.84 -27.03
CA ASP A 638 -20.11 -18.96 -27.69
C ASP A 638 -18.64 -18.95 -27.27
N ARG A 639 -18.08 -20.14 -27.02
CA ARG A 639 -16.68 -20.32 -26.68
C ARG A 639 -16.00 -21.18 -27.74
N LYS A 640 -14.80 -20.77 -28.13
CA LYS A 640 -13.93 -21.58 -28.99
C LYS A 640 -12.55 -21.70 -28.35
N GLU A 641 -12.14 -22.93 -28.14
CA GLU A 641 -10.82 -23.28 -27.63
C GLU A 641 -9.83 -23.46 -28.78
N TYR A 642 -8.65 -22.86 -28.61
CA TYR A 642 -7.49 -22.94 -29.48
C TYR A 642 -6.33 -23.49 -28.65
N PRO A 643 -6.07 -24.81 -28.70
CA PRO A 643 -4.92 -25.39 -28.02
C PRO A 643 -3.63 -24.88 -28.67
N PHE A 644 -2.61 -24.62 -27.86
CA PHE A 644 -1.32 -24.16 -28.36
C PHE A 644 -0.16 -24.93 -27.73
N ARG A 645 0.95 -24.94 -28.45
CA ARG A 645 2.27 -25.34 -27.99
C ARG A 645 3.28 -24.39 -28.63
N LEU A 646 4.03 -23.68 -27.79
CA LEU A 646 5.01 -22.69 -28.22
C LEU A 646 6.37 -23.08 -27.68
N GLU A 647 7.36 -23.16 -28.55
CA GLU A 647 8.74 -23.45 -28.17
C GLU A 647 9.51 -22.14 -28.02
N LEU A 648 10.32 -22.02 -26.96
CA LEU A 648 11.27 -20.91 -26.85
C LEU A 648 12.43 -21.18 -27.80
N LYS A 649 12.71 -20.21 -28.69
CA LYS A 649 13.91 -20.23 -29.52
C LYS A 649 15.15 -19.91 -28.71
#